data_AF-A0A6V7XRC5-F1
#
_entry.id   AF-A0A6V7XRC5-F1
#
_cell.length_a   1.000
_cell.length_b   1.000
_cell.length_c   1.000
_cell.angle_alpha   90.00
_cell.angle_beta   90.00
_cell.angle_gamma   90.00
#
_symmetry.space_group_name_H-M   'P 1'
#
loop_
_entity.id
_entity.type
_entity.pdbx_description
1 polymer ?
#
loop_
_entity_poly.entity_id
_entity_poly.type
_entity_poly.pdbx_seq_one_letter_code
_entity_poly.pdbx_strand_id
1 'polypeptide(L)'
;MQHVSSGNKRNHQANFIAARVTCPKCIEEEDEQCKVCGTNRLVTFSERPFSKTRVDLQKVTEDPIVSFVKWIIELTNEYDTIAFSHFGGRFDMVIVFRELFLLGFTPEMLKRGNKMYEMKVKVGKKSMLIFRDSFNLMPMSLASLVPAFALEVEDKPFFPHLINQPKNYGKEVFPVPSDYFADGMMPEKRKEFDQWYSEHKQQPFFLDEELASYCTNDVEILLAALIAFRREFLDVTKRGPCQRAASNKAHNGIDVLRESMTIASACMNHFKTNHLKENHLALVPEKGYDNVDNQSRLALKFMKWYEEEHGVKIQTAHSDGGEKKVGNYKLDGWIEEEKLGIEVNGCVWHGCERCYSEDNAVLPNGLTAGKQREKDARRLEYIRSQGVKVQVFWECEIRGMLDKDREMRSSFKKYLDDGPIDLRACFFGGRTGPLSLFYKPAEGEKISYYDVTSLYPFINVSTKYPVGHPKVHILNQDVRWSRSEDNNFELAILKVFVIPPRSIDIPVLPMKVGEDDERLLFPLCSLCATENPEGGVNENYSCPHSDQQRGWVSTCTSLELNAALEEGYVVTKVFRVLEYDSSDDQLFAPYISEFMAAKIHSSGFDNCMKGNFEKEEEFIKECKEKFGINIDRSKMGPNKGKRTQAKLMLNNLWGRFSLRNFGLSQCAITDNPAELHKFYNDKSIEITGLDELTDEILLITYIKKKDWIEEHNCSNVVISLWTTSAARIHLLRAMQKVVRSDGCKLLYTDTDSL
;
A
#
# COMPACT_ATOMS: atom_id res chain seq x y z
N MET A 1 12.75 -31.28 -3.23
CA MET A 1 13.93 -30.97 -2.40
C MET A 1 13.70 -31.55 -1.02
N GLN A 2 14.73 -32.14 -0.44
CA GLN A 2 14.70 -32.96 0.76
C GLN A 2 13.98 -32.29 1.94
N HIS A 3 13.09 -33.05 2.58
CA HIS A 3 12.55 -32.76 3.90
C HIS A 3 13.72 -32.61 4.89
N VAL A 4 14.01 -31.37 5.29
CA VAL A 4 14.81 -31.09 6.48
C VAL A 4 13.89 -31.23 7.69
N SER A 5 13.70 -32.46 8.15
CA SER A 5 13.10 -32.74 9.46
C SER A 5 14.20 -32.79 10.52
N SER A 6 14.46 -31.67 11.19
CA SER A 6 14.92 -31.60 12.59
C SER A 6 15.37 -30.19 12.95
N GLY A 7 14.43 -29.27 13.07
CA GLY A 7 14.61 -28.07 13.90
C GLY A 7 13.56 -28.16 15.00
N ASN A 8 13.96 -28.11 16.28
CA ASN A 8 13.04 -27.98 17.40
C ASN A 8 12.13 -26.76 17.16
N LYS A 9 10.95 -26.97 16.56
CA LYS A 9 9.92 -25.93 16.46
C LYS A 9 9.49 -25.63 17.88
N ARG A 10 9.91 -24.48 18.41
CA ARG A 10 9.49 -24.02 19.73
C ARG A 10 8.07 -23.47 19.59
N ASN A 11 7.10 -24.17 20.16
CA ASN A 11 5.73 -23.66 20.24
C ASN A 11 5.68 -22.57 21.32
N HIS A 12 5.12 -21.41 20.97
CA HIS A 12 4.82 -20.39 21.96
C HIS A 12 3.60 -20.84 22.78
N GLN A 13 3.71 -20.79 24.10
CA GLN A 13 2.61 -21.09 25.03
C GLN A 13 2.37 -19.84 25.87
N ALA A 14 1.15 -19.32 25.82
CA ALA A 14 0.76 -18.17 26.62
C ALA A 14 0.49 -18.62 28.06
N ASN A 15 1.28 -18.14 29.00
CA ASN A 15 1.14 -18.45 30.43
C ASN A 15 0.36 -17.38 31.22
N PHE A 16 0.16 -16.21 30.61
CA PHE A 16 -0.60 -15.10 31.17
C PHE A 16 -1.30 -14.32 30.06
N ILE A 17 -2.58 -14.01 30.26
CA ILE A 17 -3.37 -13.15 29.38
C ILE A 17 -4.16 -12.18 30.27
N ALA A 18 -4.11 -10.89 29.96
CA ALA A 18 -5.01 -9.88 30.50
C ALA A 18 -5.97 -9.41 29.41
N ALA A 19 -7.21 -9.10 29.78
CA ALA A 19 -8.20 -8.52 28.89
C ALA A 19 -9.00 -7.46 29.64
N ARG A 20 -9.19 -6.30 29.01
CA ARG A 20 -10.09 -5.26 29.52
C ARG A 20 -11.25 -5.00 28.57
N VAL A 21 -12.45 -4.82 29.14
CA VAL A 21 -13.70 -4.63 28.41
C VAL A 21 -14.33 -3.27 28.73
N THR A 22 -14.87 -2.63 27.69
CA THR A 22 -15.75 -1.46 27.81
C THR A 22 -16.75 -1.43 26.67
N CYS A 23 -17.80 -0.64 26.81
CA CYS A 23 -18.81 -0.39 25.78
C CYS A 23 -18.91 1.11 25.48
N PRO A 24 -19.52 1.53 24.35
CA PRO A 24 -19.64 2.95 24.01
C PRO A 24 -20.23 3.84 25.11
N LYS A 25 -21.21 3.33 25.88
CA LYS A 25 -21.79 4.05 27.03
C LYS A 25 -20.76 4.24 28.15
N CYS A 26 -20.07 3.16 28.54
CA CYS A 26 -19.07 3.20 29.62
C CYS A 26 -17.79 3.93 29.26
N ILE A 27 -17.53 4.15 27.97
CA ILE A 27 -16.48 5.06 27.51
C ILE A 27 -16.84 6.51 27.87
N GLU A 28 -18.10 6.91 27.83
CA GLU A 28 -18.53 8.28 28.14
C GLU A 28 -18.70 8.50 29.63
N GLU A 29 -19.42 7.57 30.29
CA GLU A 29 -19.71 7.63 31.72
C GLU A 29 -19.63 6.22 32.31
N GLU A 30 -18.74 6.02 33.27
CA GLU A 30 -18.55 4.73 33.91
C GLU A 30 -19.78 4.33 34.72
N ASP A 31 -20.39 3.21 34.32
CA ASP A 31 -21.60 2.65 34.93
C ASP A 31 -21.31 1.24 35.45
N GLU A 32 -21.07 1.09 36.75
CA GLU A 32 -20.76 -0.20 37.39
C GLU A 32 -21.85 -1.26 37.20
N GLN A 33 -23.09 -0.84 36.88
CA GLN A 33 -24.23 -1.73 36.63
C GLN A 33 -24.49 -1.95 35.14
N CYS A 34 -23.53 -1.61 34.28
CA CYS A 34 -23.67 -1.76 32.83
C CYS A 34 -23.91 -3.22 32.44
N LYS A 35 -25.06 -3.48 31.82
CA LYS A 35 -25.42 -4.82 31.31
C LYS A 35 -24.49 -5.35 30.20
N VAL A 36 -23.82 -4.45 29.48
CA VAL A 36 -22.90 -4.82 28.38
C VAL A 36 -21.52 -5.17 28.91
N CYS A 37 -20.92 -4.30 29.73
CA CYS A 37 -19.58 -4.52 30.28
C CYS A 37 -19.57 -5.52 31.43
N GLY A 38 -20.70 -5.64 32.15
CA GLY A 38 -20.79 -6.38 33.41
C GLY A 38 -19.90 -5.78 34.51
N THR A 39 -19.74 -6.58 35.58
CA THR A 39 -18.90 -6.24 36.75
C THR A 39 -17.44 -6.62 36.56
N ASN A 40 -17.13 -7.54 35.64
CA ASN A 40 -15.78 -8.09 35.45
C ASN A 40 -15.14 -7.46 34.21
N ARG A 41 -14.54 -6.28 34.36
CA ARG A 41 -14.01 -5.50 33.24
C ARG A 41 -12.55 -5.79 32.98
N LEU A 42 -11.74 -5.99 34.02
CA LEU A 42 -10.36 -6.43 33.96
C LEU A 42 -10.29 -7.91 34.37
N VAL A 43 -10.12 -8.78 33.38
CA VAL A 43 -10.09 -10.24 33.57
C VAL A 43 -8.71 -10.76 33.21
N THR A 44 -8.17 -11.66 34.03
CA THR A 44 -6.88 -12.31 33.78
C THR A 44 -7.03 -13.82 33.70
N PHE A 45 -6.19 -14.45 32.87
CA PHE A 45 -6.09 -15.89 32.67
C PHE A 45 -4.63 -16.25 32.87
N SER A 46 -4.32 -17.11 33.83
CA SER A 46 -2.94 -17.32 34.25
C SER A 46 -2.71 -18.71 34.81
N GLU A 47 -1.50 -19.26 34.64
CA GLU A 47 -1.10 -20.54 35.22
C GLU A 47 -0.94 -20.50 36.75
N ARG A 48 -0.68 -19.30 37.30
CA ARG A 48 -0.40 -19.08 38.71
C ARG A 48 -1.25 -17.95 39.28
N PRO A 49 -1.75 -18.07 40.52
CA PRO A 49 -2.40 -16.97 41.20
C PRO A 49 -1.39 -15.88 41.55
N PHE A 50 -1.87 -14.65 41.61
CA PHE A 50 -1.18 -13.46 42.08
C PHE A 50 -2.08 -12.70 43.06
N SER A 51 -1.49 -11.83 43.87
CA SER A 51 -2.18 -11.17 44.99
C SER A 51 -1.99 -9.65 45.07
N LYS A 52 -0.94 -9.10 44.44
CA LYS A 52 -0.58 -7.68 44.55
C LYS A 52 -1.33 -6.82 43.52
N THR A 53 -1.57 -7.36 42.33
CA THR A 53 -2.30 -6.66 41.26
C THR A 53 -3.81 -6.81 41.45
N ARG A 54 -4.54 -5.70 41.49
CA ARG A 54 -6.00 -5.72 41.59
C ARG A 54 -6.63 -5.98 40.22
N VAL A 55 -7.46 -7.01 40.13
CA VAL A 55 -8.26 -7.35 38.94
C VAL A 55 -9.68 -7.69 39.37
N ASP A 56 -10.65 -7.58 38.46
CA ASP A 56 -12.06 -7.88 38.79
C ASP A 56 -12.30 -9.39 38.83
N LEU A 57 -11.60 -10.14 37.97
CA LEU A 57 -11.67 -11.60 37.93
C LEU A 57 -10.32 -12.21 37.55
N GLN A 58 -9.82 -13.11 38.40
CA GLN A 58 -8.67 -13.94 38.12
C GLN A 58 -9.13 -15.36 37.80
N LYS A 59 -8.82 -15.86 36.60
CA LYS A 59 -9.04 -17.24 36.18
C LYS A 59 -7.69 -17.98 36.18
N VAL A 60 -7.44 -18.74 37.25
CA VAL A 60 -6.25 -19.61 37.33
C VAL A 60 -6.54 -20.90 36.56
N THR A 61 -5.70 -21.23 35.58
CA THR A 61 -5.91 -22.32 34.63
C THR A 61 -4.58 -22.83 34.08
N GLU A 62 -4.51 -24.13 33.77
CA GLU A 62 -3.34 -24.72 33.10
C GLU A 62 -3.20 -24.25 31.64
N ASP A 63 -4.29 -23.79 31.02
CA ASP A 63 -4.30 -23.27 29.65
C ASP A 63 -5.01 -21.90 29.59
N PRO A 64 -4.23 -20.80 29.74
CA PRO A 64 -4.74 -19.44 29.67
C PRO A 64 -5.43 -19.11 28.34
N ILE A 65 -4.89 -19.57 27.20
CA ILE A 65 -5.44 -19.22 25.89
C ILE A 65 -6.80 -19.89 25.66
N VAL A 66 -6.95 -21.17 25.99
CA VAL A 66 -8.24 -21.88 25.90
C VAL A 66 -9.29 -21.19 26.77
N SER A 67 -8.89 -20.75 27.97
CA SER A 67 -9.79 -20.11 28.92
C SER A 67 -10.20 -18.70 28.47
N PHE A 68 -9.27 -17.95 27.89
CA PHE A 68 -9.52 -16.65 27.28
C PHE A 68 -10.48 -16.77 26.09
N VAL A 69 -10.25 -17.72 25.18
CA VAL A 69 -11.09 -17.89 23.98
C VAL A 69 -12.51 -18.28 24.35
N LYS A 70 -12.70 -19.21 25.31
CA LYS A 70 -14.04 -19.54 25.82
C LYS A 70 -14.75 -18.32 26.40
N TRP A 71 -14.04 -17.52 27.20
CA TRP A 71 -14.60 -16.32 27.81
C TRP A 71 -15.00 -15.26 26.77
N ILE A 72 -14.17 -14.98 25.77
CA ILE A 72 -14.49 -13.93 24.78
C ILE A 72 -15.64 -14.36 23.86
N ILE A 73 -15.78 -15.66 23.59
CA ILE A 73 -16.96 -16.22 22.90
C ILE A 73 -18.21 -15.99 23.75
N GLU A 74 -18.18 -16.35 25.03
CA GLU A 74 -19.30 -16.13 25.95
C GLU A 74 -19.70 -14.65 26.04
N LEU A 75 -18.71 -13.75 26.12
CA LEU A 75 -18.90 -12.30 26.10
C LEU A 75 -19.59 -11.82 24.81
N THR A 76 -19.29 -12.46 23.67
CA THR A 76 -19.79 -12.08 22.34
C THR A 76 -21.17 -12.69 22.01
N ASN A 77 -21.79 -13.44 22.92
CA ASN A 77 -23.06 -14.11 22.63
C ASN A 77 -24.21 -13.13 22.27
N GLU A 78 -24.27 -11.96 22.91
CA GLU A 78 -25.37 -11.00 22.74
C GLU A 78 -25.00 -9.77 21.92
N TYR A 79 -23.74 -9.34 21.95
CA TYR A 79 -23.27 -8.09 21.37
C TYR A 79 -22.10 -8.32 20.43
N ASP A 80 -22.01 -7.50 19.38
CA ASP A 80 -20.80 -7.45 18.56
C ASP A 80 -19.61 -6.99 19.40
N THR A 81 -18.52 -7.76 19.35
CA THR A 81 -17.31 -7.50 20.13
C THR A 81 -16.15 -7.24 19.19
N ILE A 82 -15.47 -6.10 19.38
CA ILE A 82 -14.24 -5.78 18.64
C ILE A 82 -13.08 -5.90 19.62
N ALA A 83 -12.26 -6.93 19.43
CA ALA A 83 -11.10 -7.22 20.25
C ALA A 83 -9.85 -6.60 19.62
N PHE A 84 -9.16 -5.76 20.37
CA PHE A 84 -7.91 -5.15 19.94
C PHE A 84 -6.71 -5.78 20.64
N SER A 85 -5.70 -6.15 19.87
CA SER A 85 -4.34 -6.40 20.34
C SER A 85 -3.39 -5.44 19.65
N HIS A 86 -2.30 -5.05 20.32
CA HIS A 86 -1.35 -4.09 19.78
C HIS A 86 -0.20 -4.80 19.09
N PHE A 87 -0.13 -4.67 17.76
CA PHE A 87 0.77 -5.43 16.88
C PHE A 87 0.47 -6.94 16.83
N GLY A 88 -0.70 -7.35 17.33
CA GLY A 88 -1.05 -8.75 17.47
C GLY A 88 -1.44 -9.45 16.17
N GLY A 89 -1.60 -8.72 15.07
CA GLY A 89 -1.79 -9.31 13.74
C GLY A 89 -0.63 -10.20 13.29
N ARG A 90 0.55 -10.06 13.90
CA ARG A 90 1.72 -10.94 13.66
C ARG A 90 1.99 -11.94 14.79
N PHE A 91 1.29 -11.79 15.93
CA PHE A 91 1.55 -12.54 17.16
C PHE A 91 0.24 -13.11 17.71
N ASP A 92 -0.44 -12.36 18.58
CA ASP A 92 -1.58 -12.81 19.39
C ASP A 92 -2.68 -13.49 18.56
N MET A 93 -3.05 -12.89 17.42
CA MET A 93 -4.14 -13.39 16.59
C MET A 93 -3.87 -14.78 16.01
N VAL A 94 -2.61 -15.13 15.79
CA VAL A 94 -2.23 -16.46 15.27
C VAL A 94 -2.50 -17.54 16.33
N ILE A 95 -2.22 -17.23 17.59
CA ILE A 95 -2.44 -18.15 18.72
C ILE A 95 -3.94 -18.25 19.02
N VAL A 96 -4.66 -17.13 19.01
CA VAL A 96 -6.12 -17.11 19.17
C VAL A 96 -6.83 -17.85 18.04
N PHE A 97 -6.35 -17.70 16.79
CA PHE A 97 -6.86 -18.43 15.64
C PHE A 97 -6.81 -19.94 15.85
N ARG A 98 -5.67 -20.46 16.34
CA ARG A 98 -5.50 -21.89 16.63
C ARG A 98 -6.59 -22.39 17.60
N GLU A 99 -6.80 -21.68 18.71
CA GLU A 99 -7.78 -22.12 19.72
C GLU A 99 -9.22 -22.00 19.25
N LEU A 100 -9.56 -20.93 18.52
CA LEU A 100 -10.89 -20.80 17.89
C LEU A 100 -11.15 -21.97 16.95
N PHE A 101 -10.15 -22.33 16.15
CA PHE A 101 -10.23 -23.44 15.22
C PHE A 101 -10.42 -24.79 15.95
N LEU A 102 -9.67 -25.04 17.02
CA LEU A 102 -9.83 -26.25 17.85
C LEU A 102 -11.21 -26.34 18.54
N LEU A 103 -11.87 -25.20 18.79
CA LEU A 103 -13.24 -25.13 19.29
C LEU A 103 -14.31 -25.29 18.20
N GLY A 104 -13.91 -25.51 16.95
CA GLY A 104 -14.81 -25.75 15.81
C GLY A 104 -15.25 -24.49 15.07
N PHE A 105 -14.63 -23.33 15.32
CA PHE A 105 -14.89 -22.12 14.53
C PHE A 105 -14.04 -22.08 13.27
N THR A 106 -14.59 -21.49 12.20
CA THR A 106 -13.89 -21.23 10.94
C THR A 106 -13.84 -19.72 10.67
N PRO A 107 -12.87 -18.99 11.24
CA PRO A 107 -12.81 -17.53 11.12
C PRO A 107 -12.56 -17.07 9.68
N GLU A 108 -13.24 -16.00 9.26
CA GLU A 108 -12.87 -15.26 8.05
C GLU A 108 -11.63 -14.42 8.35
N MET A 109 -10.55 -14.65 7.61
CA MET A 109 -9.26 -14.00 7.84
C MET A 109 -8.82 -13.15 6.64
N LEU A 110 -8.58 -11.86 6.89
CA LEU A 110 -7.94 -10.95 5.95
C LEU A 110 -6.46 -10.82 6.31
N LYS A 111 -5.56 -11.39 5.49
CA LYS A 111 -4.10 -11.39 5.76
C LYS A 111 -3.26 -10.97 4.55
N ARG A 112 -2.04 -10.54 4.83
CA ARG A 112 -0.96 -10.38 3.82
C ARG A 112 0.30 -11.05 4.35
N GLY A 113 0.72 -12.13 3.70
CA GLY A 113 1.71 -13.04 4.27
C GLY A 113 1.23 -13.52 5.65
N ASN A 114 2.11 -13.45 6.66
CA ASN A 114 1.78 -13.87 8.03
C ASN A 114 1.12 -12.77 8.88
N LYS A 115 0.91 -11.56 8.33
CA LYS A 115 0.23 -10.48 9.06
C LYS A 115 -1.28 -10.56 8.82
N MET A 116 -2.04 -10.81 9.89
CA MET A 116 -3.50 -10.71 9.94
C MET A 116 -3.92 -9.26 10.18
N TYR A 117 -4.82 -8.73 9.36
CA TYR A 117 -5.41 -7.39 9.54
C TYR A 117 -6.70 -7.45 10.33
N GLU A 118 -7.51 -8.48 10.05
CA GLU A 118 -8.80 -8.70 10.68
C GLU A 118 -9.12 -10.20 10.68
N MET A 119 -9.70 -10.68 11.78
CA MET A 119 -10.26 -12.02 11.89
C MET A 119 -11.69 -11.92 12.43
N LYS A 120 -12.65 -12.45 11.68
CA LYS A 120 -14.08 -12.40 12.03
C LYS A 120 -14.61 -13.78 12.35
N VAL A 121 -15.33 -13.89 13.47
CA VAL A 121 -15.97 -15.11 13.93
C VAL A 121 -17.44 -14.83 14.21
N LYS A 122 -18.32 -15.64 13.64
CA LYS A 122 -19.74 -15.62 13.98
C LYS A 122 -19.95 -16.51 15.20
N VAL A 123 -20.33 -15.93 16.33
CA VAL A 123 -20.49 -16.65 17.60
C VAL A 123 -21.96 -17.02 17.85
N GLY A 124 -22.90 -16.10 17.58
CA GLY A 124 -24.33 -16.31 17.75
C GLY A 124 -25.13 -16.23 16.44
N LYS A 125 -26.48 -16.18 16.55
CA LYS A 125 -27.36 -15.98 15.38
C LYS A 125 -27.09 -14.64 14.68
N LYS A 126 -26.70 -13.61 15.43
CA LYS A 126 -26.52 -12.22 14.94
C LYS A 126 -25.25 -11.51 15.44
N SER A 127 -24.46 -12.10 16.34
CA SER A 127 -23.29 -11.43 16.92
C SER A 127 -21.98 -11.85 16.23
N MET A 128 -21.10 -10.87 16.09
CA MET A 128 -19.79 -11.01 15.47
C MET A 128 -18.68 -10.67 16.46
N LEU A 129 -17.70 -11.58 16.57
CA LEU A 129 -16.41 -11.31 17.22
C LEU A 129 -15.40 -10.91 16.13
N ILE A 130 -14.81 -9.73 16.28
CA ILE A 130 -13.88 -9.16 15.30
C ILE A 130 -12.56 -8.83 15.99
N PHE A 131 -11.49 -9.54 15.65
CA PHE A 131 -10.15 -9.21 16.11
C PHE A 131 -9.49 -8.21 15.16
N ARG A 132 -8.91 -7.14 15.70
CA ARG A 132 -8.20 -6.09 14.96
C ARG A 132 -6.90 -5.71 15.63
N ASP A 133 -5.94 -5.28 14.82
CA ASP A 133 -4.63 -4.86 15.29
C ASP A 133 -4.62 -3.34 15.44
N SER A 134 -4.53 -2.85 16.68
CA SER A 134 -4.56 -1.42 16.98
C SER A 134 -3.35 -0.67 16.41
N PHE A 135 -2.24 -1.37 16.11
CA PHE A 135 -1.07 -0.79 15.46
C PHE A 135 -1.39 -0.28 14.04
N ASN A 136 -2.40 -0.85 13.37
CA ASN A 136 -2.84 -0.37 12.06
C ASN A 136 -3.57 1.00 12.14
N LEU A 137 -4.07 1.38 13.32
CA LEU A 137 -4.68 2.69 13.59
C LEU A 137 -3.67 3.66 14.23
N MET A 138 -2.81 3.15 15.11
CA MET A 138 -1.82 3.91 15.88
C MET A 138 -0.43 3.27 15.70
N PRO A 139 0.28 3.56 14.59
CA PRO A 139 1.51 2.85 14.21
C PRO A 139 2.74 3.35 14.99
N MET A 140 2.73 3.14 16.31
CA MET A 140 3.84 3.40 17.22
C MET A 140 3.85 2.37 18.34
N SER A 141 4.91 2.30 19.14
CA SER A 141 4.96 1.35 20.26
C SER A 141 3.92 1.68 21.33
N LEU A 142 3.45 0.67 22.06
CA LEU A 142 2.49 0.82 23.17
C LEU A 142 2.98 1.86 24.20
N ALA A 143 4.26 1.80 24.58
CA ALA A 143 4.87 2.76 25.51
C ALA A 143 4.84 4.20 24.96
N SER A 144 4.98 4.38 23.65
CA SER A 144 4.90 5.70 23.02
C SER A 144 3.48 6.27 23.00
N LEU A 145 2.43 5.45 23.20
CA LEU A 145 1.04 5.92 23.24
C LEU A 145 0.75 6.75 24.49
N VAL A 146 1.40 6.45 25.63
CA VAL A 146 1.22 7.19 26.90
C VAL A 146 1.58 8.67 26.75
N PRO A 147 2.82 9.04 26.36
CA PRO A 147 3.18 10.44 26.14
C PRO A 147 2.58 11.02 24.85
N ALA A 148 2.17 10.19 23.88
CA ALA A 148 1.41 10.67 22.75
C ALA A 148 0.05 11.18 23.26
N PHE A 149 -0.85 10.34 23.72
CA PHE A 149 -2.21 10.75 24.09
C PHE A 149 -2.33 11.43 25.47
N ALA A 150 -1.21 11.72 26.13
CA ALA A 150 -1.18 12.28 27.49
C ALA A 150 -2.06 11.48 28.46
N LEU A 151 -1.88 10.16 28.42
CA LEU A 151 -2.71 9.23 29.19
C LEU A 151 -2.34 9.30 30.68
N GLU A 152 -3.36 9.36 31.53
CA GLU A 152 -3.22 9.27 32.99
C GLU A 152 -3.14 7.79 33.43
N VAL A 153 -2.10 7.10 32.98
CA VAL A 153 -1.83 5.68 33.28
C VAL A 153 -0.36 5.51 33.70
N GLU A 154 -0.04 4.43 34.40
CA GLU A 154 1.34 4.14 34.78
C GLU A 154 2.20 3.88 33.54
N ASP A 155 3.42 4.43 33.55
CA ASP A 155 4.39 4.16 32.47
C ASP A 155 4.71 2.67 32.38
N LYS A 156 5.01 2.21 31.17
CA LYS A 156 5.32 0.81 30.91
C LYS A 156 6.65 0.43 31.59
N PRO A 157 6.65 -0.51 32.57
CA PRO A 157 7.88 -0.85 33.28
C PRO A 157 8.81 -1.73 32.43
N PHE A 158 10.08 -1.81 32.81
CA PHE A 158 11.03 -2.73 32.19
C PHE A 158 10.76 -4.16 32.64
N PHE A 159 10.52 -5.07 31.68
CA PHE A 159 10.22 -6.47 31.96
C PHE A 159 11.37 -7.39 31.50
N PRO A 160 11.87 -8.29 32.37
CA PRO A 160 12.92 -9.25 32.03
C PRO A 160 12.34 -10.45 31.26
N HIS A 161 12.15 -10.31 29.95
CA HIS A 161 11.49 -11.32 29.12
C HIS A 161 12.10 -12.72 29.18
N LEU A 162 13.42 -12.87 29.37
CA LEU A 162 14.06 -14.21 29.38
C LEU A 162 13.78 -15.01 30.65
N ILE A 163 13.36 -14.37 31.74
CA ILE A 163 13.00 -15.09 32.97
C ILE A 163 11.56 -15.61 32.96
N ASN A 164 10.77 -15.30 31.93
CA ASN A 164 9.43 -15.86 31.77
C ASN A 164 9.51 -17.36 31.42
N GLN A 165 9.69 -18.18 32.45
CA GLN A 165 9.88 -19.63 32.35
C GLN A 165 9.21 -20.32 33.55
N PRO A 166 8.55 -21.49 33.36
CA PRO A 166 7.86 -22.18 34.45
C PRO A 166 8.72 -22.50 35.67
N LYS A 167 10.04 -22.67 35.49
CA LYS A 167 10.99 -22.93 36.59
C LYS A 167 11.09 -21.80 37.61
N ASN A 168 10.66 -20.58 37.24
CA ASN A 168 10.74 -19.36 38.04
C ASN A 168 9.41 -19.02 38.75
N TYR A 169 8.33 -19.78 38.51
CA TYR A 169 7.06 -19.59 39.23
C TYR A 169 7.22 -19.83 40.74
N GLY A 170 6.53 -19.01 41.54
CA GLY A 170 6.54 -19.07 42.99
C GLY A 170 7.90 -18.82 43.64
N LYS A 171 8.86 -18.24 42.92
CA LYS A 171 10.24 -18.00 43.40
C LYS A 171 10.65 -16.55 43.25
N GLU A 172 11.51 -16.13 44.16
CA GLU A 172 12.30 -14.91 44.02
C GLU A 172 13.43 -15.14 43.01
N VAL A 173 13.55 -14.24 42.04
CA VAL A 173 14.66 -14.21 41.08
C VAL A 173 15.27 -12.82 41.00
N PHE A 174 16.52 -12.74 40.55
CA PHE A 174 17.27 -11.48 40.40
C PHE A 174 17.73 -11.37 38.95
N PRO A 175 16.95 -10.72 38.07
CA PRO A 175 17.25 -10.65 36.64
C PRO A 175 18.52 -9.86 36.33
N VAL A 176 19.24 -10.29 35.30
CA VAL A 176 20.44 -9.61 34.79
C VAL A 176 20.13 -8.80 33.53
N PRO A 177 20.96 -7.83 33.09
CA PRO A 177 20.66 -6.99 31.93
C PRO A 177 20.32 -7.74 30.64
N SER A 178 20.93 -8.91 30.42
CA SER A 178 20.62 -9.77 29.27
C SER A 178 19.17 -10.27 29.30
N ASP A 179 18.57 -10.45 30.48
CA ASP A 179 17.18 -10.91 30.60
C ASP A 179 16.16 -9.87 30.09
N TYR A 180 16.56 -8.60 30.04
CA TYR A 180 15.79 -7.47 29.49
C TYR A 180 16.10 -7.18 28.03
N PHE A 181 16.99 -7.94 27.39
CA PHE A 181 17.55 -7.64 26.06
C PHE A 181 18.25 -6.27 25.99
N ALA A 182 18.98 -5.87 27.04
CA ALA A 182 19.64 -4.58 27.12
C ALA A 182 20.54 -4.27 25.90
N ASP A 183 21.22 -5.27 25.33
CA ASP A 183 22.14 -5.08 24.20
C ASP A 183 21.46 -4.75 22.87
N GLY A 184 20.15 -5.03 22.76
CA GLY A 184 19.34 -4.65 21.60
C GLY A 184 18.65 -3.29 21.75
N MET A 185 18.82 -2.58 22.87
CA MET A 185 18.16 -1.29 23.10
C MET A 185 18.86 -0.16 22.33
N MET A 186 18.06 0.77 21.80
CA MET A 186 18.58 2.01 21.21
C MET A 186 19.32 2.85 22.25
N PRO A 187 20.31 3.69 21.86
CA PRO A 187 21.17 4.41 22.79
C PRO A 187 20.44 5.22 23.87
N GLU A 188 19.35 5.91 23.53
CA GLU A 188 18.56 6.68 24.52
C GLU A 188 17.90 5.76 25.55
N LYS A 189 17.18 4.73 25.07
CA LYS A 189 16.49 3.78 25.93
C LYS A 189 17.46 2.95 26.77
N ARG A 190 18.66 2.66 26.25
CA ARG A 190 19.71 1.96 26.99
C ARG A 190 20.18 2.79 28.19
N LYS A 191 20.33 4.11 28.03
CA LYS A 191 20.69 5.00 29.15
C LYS A 191 19.61 5.01 30.24
N GLU A 192 18.34 5.13 29.84
CA GLU A 192 17.20 5.07 30.78
C GLU A 192 17.17 3.73 31.53
N PHE A 193 17.37 2.62 30.81
CA PHE A 193 17.45 1.29 31.39
C PHE A 193 18.62 1.13 32.35
N ASP A 194 19.84 1.55 31.97
CA ASP A 194 21.03 1.38 32.81
C ASP A 194 20.90 2.17 34.13
N GLN A 195 20.31 3.37 34.07
CA GLN A 195 19.99 4.15 35.27
C GLN A 195 18.98 3.42 36.15
N TRP A 196 17.83 3.04 35.58
CA TRP A 196 16.79 2.30 36.30
C TRP A 196 17.31 0.99 36.90
N TYR A 197 18.06 0.20 36.13
CA TYR A 197 18.60 -1.09 36.56
C TYR A 197 19.59 -0.94 37.72
N SER A 198 20.41 0.11 37.72
CA SER A 198 21.34 0.37 38.82
C SER A 198 20.66 0.55 40.17
N GLU A 199 19.45 1.13 40.16
CA GLU A 199 18.61 1.39 41.33
C GLU A 199 17.78 0.16 41.75
N HIS A 200 17.42 -0.71 40.79
CA HIS A 200 16.46 -1.80 41.02
C HIS A 200 17.08 -3.21 41.05
N LYS A 201 18.36 -3.40 40.67
CA LYS A 201 19.03 -4.72 40.57
C LYS A 201 19.06 -5.58 41.85
N GLN A 202 18.85 -4.97 43.02
CA GLN A 202 18.83 -5.66 44.32
C GLN A 202 17.41 -6.01 44.79
N GLN A 203 16.38 -5.60 44.05
CA GLN A 203 14.99 -5.89 44.40
C GLN A 203 14.63 -7.32 43.93
N PRO A 204 13.97 -8.13 44.77
CA PRO A 204 13.52 -9.46 44.38
C PRO A 204 12.40 -9.35 43.34
N PHE A 205 12.52 -10.09 42.25
CA PHE A 205 11.52 -10.18 41.21
C PHE A 205 10.66 -11.44 41.40
N PHE A 206 9.34 -11.28 41.43
CA PHE A 206 8.39 -12.39 41.56
C PHE A 206 7.59 -12.53 40.27
N LEU A 207 7.92 -13.53 39.44
CA LEU A 207 7.38 -13.65 38.09
C LEU A 207 5.85 -13.60 38.03
N ASP A 208 5.16 -14.27 38.96
CA ASP A 208 3.69 -14.36 38.97
C ASP A 208 3.02 -13.00 39.22
N GLU A 209 3.59 -12.20 40.14
CA GLU A 209 3.09 -10.86 40.49
C GLU A 209 3.44 -9.83 39.40
N GLU A 210 4.67 -9.93 38.87
CA GLU A 210 5.18 -9.00 37.86
C GLU A 210 4.53 -9.23 36.49
N LEU A 211 4.22 -10.48 36.11
CA LEU A 211 3.39 -10.78 34.92
C LEU A 211 2.02 -10.13 35.05
N ALA A 212 1.40 -10.24 36.22
CA ALA A 212 0.11 -9.63 36.46
C ALA A 212 0.17 -8.11 36.30
N SER A 213 1.07 -7.44 37.02
CA SER A 213 1.24 -5.99 36.91
C SER A 213 1.53 -5.54 35.48
N TYR A 214 2.48 -6.19 34.80
CA TYR A 214 2.92 -5.83 33.45
C TYR A 214 1.80 -6.02 32.41
N CYS A 215 1.16 -7.19 32.38
CA CYS A 215 0.12 -7.48 31.38
C CYS A 215 -1.16 -6.67 31.62
N THR A 216 -1.55 -6.41 32.88
CA THR A 216 -2.70 -5.54 33.16
C THR A 216 -2.42 -4.09 32.79
N ASN A 217 -1.20 -3.59 33.04
CA ASN A 217 -0.82 -2.24 32.62
C ASN A 217 -0.84 -2.11 31.09
N ASP A 218 -0.38 -3.13 30.36
CA ASP A 218 -0.38 -3.12 28.90
C ASP A 218 -1.80 -2.97 28.30
N VAL A 219 -2.79 -3.71 28.83
CA VAL A 219 -4.18 -3.58 28.35
C VAL A 219 -4.83 -2.26 28.79
N GLU A 220 -4.34 -1.66 29.88
CA GLU A 220 -4.82 -0.37 30.38
C GLU A 220 -4.33 0.79 29.53
N ILE A 221 -3.04 0.80 29.21
CA ILE A 221 -2.47 1.73 28.24
C ILE A 221 -3.19 1.59 26.91
N LEU A 222 -3.39 0.35 26.43
CA LEU A 222 -4.05 0.12 25.15
C LEU A 222 -5.49 0.63 25.14
N LEU A 223 -6.28 0.31 26.16
CA LEU A 223 -7.67 0.75 26.23
C LEU A 223 -7.77 2.27 26.35
N ALA A 224 -6.96 2.89 27.21
CA ALA A 224 -6.92 4.34 27.37
C ALA A 224 -6.53 5.03 26.06
N ALA A 225 -5.54 4.51 25.34
CA ALA A 225 -5.13 5.01 24.02
C ALA A 225 -6.24 4.88 22.98
N LEU A 226 -6.93 3.73 22.91
CA LEU A 226 -8.05 3.51 21.98
C LEU A 226 -9.20 4.47 22.27
N ILE A 227 -9.53 4.70 23.54
CA ILE A 227 -10.57 5.65 23.96
C ILE A 227 -10.18 7.09 23.58
N ALA A 228 -8.95 7.50 23.90
CA ALA A 228 -8.45 8.83 23.56
C ALA A 228 -8.48 9.05 22.04
N PHE A 229 -7.94 8.11 21.27
CA PHE A 229 -7.94 8.15 19.81
C PHE A 229 -9.35 8.20 19.23
N ARG A 230 -10.28 7.38 19.74
CA ARG A 230 -11.69 7.39 19.32
C ARG A 230 -12.35 8.74 19.59
N ARG A 231 -12.20 9.29 20.79
CA ARG A 231 -12.78 10.59 21.18
C ARG A 231 -12.25 11.72 20.31
N GLU A 232 -10.94 11.79 20.13
CA GLU A 232 -10.31 12.81 19.28
C GLU A 232 -10.76 12.67 17.82
N PHE A 233 -10.79 11.44 17.28
CA PHE A 233 -11.19 11.22 15.90
C PHE A 233 -12.67 11.56 15.66
N LEU A 234 -13.56 11.17 16.57
CA LEU A 234 -14.96 11.58 16.53
C LEU A 234 -15.07 13.09 16.50
N ASP A 235 -14.36 13.80 17.36
CA ASP A 235 -14.41 15.25 17.42
C ASP A 235 -13.90 15.94 16.15
N VAL A 236 -12.75 15.51 15.63
CA VAL A 236 -12.15 16.04 14.40
C VAL A 236 -13.01 15.77 13.18
N THR A 237 -13.72 14.64 13.15
CA THR A 237 -14.54 14.25 12.00
C THR A 237 -15.99 14.71 12.10
N LYS A 238 -16.40 15.33 13.23
CA LYS A 238 -17.73 15.96 13.34
C LYS A 238 -17.93 16.97 12.23
N ARG A 239 -19.13 16.96 11.66
CA ARG A 239 -19.45 17.87 10.56
C ARG A 239 -20.88 18.34 10.64
N GLY A 240 -21.04 19.67 10.56
CA GLY A 240 -22.33 20.31 10.24
C GLY A 240 -22.62 20.27 8.74
N PRO A 241 -23.78 20.79 8.29
CA PRO A 241 -24.11 20.85 6.87
C PRO A 241 -23.04 21.61 6.07
N CYS A 242 -22.55 21.04 4.95
CA CYS A 242 -21.50 21.65 4.14
C CYS A 242 -21.73 21.44 2.64
N GLN A 243 -21.56 22.50 1.84
CA GLN A 243 -21.77 22.50 0.39
C GLN A 243 -20.73 21.70 -0.43
N ARG A 244 -19.58 21.32 0.14
CA ARG A 244 -18.46 20.69 -0.60
C ARG A 244 -18.36 19.16 -0.43
N ALA A 245 -19.13 18.59 0.48
CA ALA A 245 -19.15 17.16 0.71
C ALA A 245 -20.16 16.46 -0.19
N ALA A 246 -19.89 15.20 -0.56
CA ALA A 246 -20.86 14.35 -1.26
C ALA A 246 -22.15 14.14 -0.43
N SER A 247 -22.07 14.29 0.89
CA SER A 247 -23.23 14.27 1.79
C SER A 247 -23.42 15.63 2.45
N ASN A 248 -24.59 16.24 2.26
CA ASN A 248 -24.99 17.46 2.99
C ASN A 248 -25.50 17.18 4.41
N LYS A 249 -25.57 15.91 4.84
CA LYS A 249 -26.07 15.53 6.17
C LYS A 249 -25.00 15.78 7.23
N ALA A 250 -25.38 16.49 8.27
CA ALA A 250 -24.56 16.59 9.47
C ALA A 250 -24.40 15.20 10.12
N HIS A 251 -23.25 14.95 10.74
CA HIS A 251 -23.01 13.75 11.53
C HIS A 251 -22.08 14.06 12.72
N ASN A 252 -22.22 13.26 13.77
CA ASN A 252 -21.54 13.46 15.05
C ASN A 252 -20.10 12.89 15.10
N GLY A 253 -19.44 12.78 13.94
CA GLY A 253 -18.14 12.14 13.77
C GLY A 253 -18.22 10.72 13.22
N ILE A 254 -17.07 10.12 12.98
CA ILE A 254 -16.85 8.76 12.47
C ILE A 254 -16.28 7.90 13.60
N ASP A 255 -16.88 6.75 13.90
CA ASP A 255 -16.36 5.85 14.92
C ASP A 255 -15.26 4.98 14.34
N VAL A 256 -14.02 5.48 14.42
CA VAL A 256 -12.85 4.85 13.79
C VAL A 256 -12.60 3.41 14.25
N LEU A 257 -12.89 3.07 15.51
CA LEU A 257 -12.65 1.73 16.04
C LEU A 257 -13.63 0.71 15.45
N ARG A 258 -14.85 1.15 15.12
CA ARG A 258 -15.89 0.32 14.50
C ARG A 258 -15.75 0.27 12.98
N GLU A 259 -15.55 1.41 12.36
CA GLU A 259 -15.67 1.57 10.90
C GLU A 259 -14.38 1.33 10.13
N SER A 260 -13.21 1.36 10.78
CA SER A 260 -11.92 1.30 10.08
C SER A 260 -10.95 0.30 10.70
N MET A 261 -10.30 -0.48 9.84
CA MET A 261 -9.22 -1.41 10.22
C MET A 261 -7.85 -0.74 10.22
N THR A 262 -7.71 0.38 9.49
CA THR A 262 -6.42 1.07 9.29
C THR A 262 -6.61 2.58 9.32
N ILE A 263 -5.59 3.31 9.73
CA ILE A 263 -5.56 4.78 9.72
C ILE A 263 -5.86 5.35 8.33
N ALA A 264 -5.29 4.75 7.28
CA ALA A 264 -5.53 5.18 5.89
C ALA A 264 -7.00 5.00 5.46
N SER A 265 -7.66 3.94 5.93
CA SER A 265 -9.11 3.77 5.72
C SER A 265 -9.92 4.86 6.43
N ALA A 266 -9.53 5.21 7.65
CA ALA A 266 -10.18 6.26 8.43
C ALA A 266 -10.01 7.64 7.77
N CYS A 267 -8.79 7.98 7.33
CA CYS A 267 -8.49 9.20 6.58
C CYS A 267 -9.33 9.30 5.30
N MET A 268 -9.42 8.21 4.54
CA MET A 268 -10.22 8.14 3.32
C MET A 268 -11.71 8.27 3.60
N ASN A 269 -12.22 7.67 4.68
CA ASN A 269 -13.63 7.81 5.06
C ASN A 269 -13.97 9.27 5.41
N HIS A 270 -13.12 9.93 6.20
CA HIS A 270 -13.25 11.36 6.51
C HIS A 270 -13.15 12.23 5.25
N PHE A 271 -12.17 11.98 4.38
CA PHE A 271 -12.02 12.73 3.14
C PHE A 271 -13.26 12.61 2.24
N LYS A 272 -13.75 11.39 2.01
CA LYS A 272 -14.94 11.15 1.18
C LYS A 272 -16.21 11.77 1.77
N THR A 273 -16.36 11.71 3.10
CA THR A 273 -17.58 12.16 3.77
C THR A 273 -17.61 13.67 3.95
N ASN A 274 -16.45 14.30 4.19
CA ASN A 274 -16.41 15.70 4.65
C ASN A 274 -15.81 16.68 3.63
N HIS A 275 -15.04 16.18 2.66
CA HIS A 275 -14.20 17.04 1.80
C HIS A 275 -14.39 16.80 0.29
N LEU A 276 -14.69 15.56 -0.13
CA LEU A 276 -14.85 15.20 -1.53
C LEU A 276 -16.26 15.50 -2.03
N LYS A 277 -16.37 16.22 -3.15
CA LYS A 277 -17.63 16.48 -3.86
C LYS A 277 -18.15 15.22 -4.56
N GLU A 278 -19.47 15.10 -4.69
CA GLU A 278 -20.11 14.01 -5.43
C GLU A 278 -19.67 14.01 -6.91
N ASN A 279 -19.46 12.82 -7.49
CA ASN A 279 -19.09 12.62 -8.90
C ASN A 279 -17.83 13.39 -9.37
N HIS A 280 -16.92 13.72 -8.46
CA HIS A 280 -15.78 14.59 -8.76
C HIS A 280 -14.52 13.83 -9.22
N LEU A 281 -14.17 12.73 -8.53
CA LEU A 281 -13.04 11.87 -8.91
C LEU A 281 -13.55 10.62 -9.61
N ALA A 282 -12.89 10.24 -10.72
CA ALA A 282 -13.17 8.99 -11.40
C ALA A 282 -12.74 7.77 -10.58
N LEU A 283 -13.49 6.68 -10.73
CA LEU A 283 -12.98 5.34 -10.43
C LEU A 283 -12.14 4.89 -11.62
N VAL A 284 -10.85 4.69 -11.38
CA VAL A 284 -9.90 4.36 -12.45
C VAL A 284 -9.99 2.86 -12.74
N PRO A 285 -10.29 2.45 -14.00
CA PRO A 285 -10.34 1.04 -14.37
C PRO A 285 -8.96 0.39 -14.26
N GLU A 286 -8.85 -0.79 -13.66
CA GLU A 286 -7.55 -1.51 -13.53
C GLU A 286 -7.01 -1.97 -14.89
N LYS A 287 -7.88 -2.12 -15.88
CA LYS A 287 -7.54 -2.48 -17.27
C LYS A 287 -7.10 -1.27 -18.11
N GLY A 288 -7.11 -0.06 -17.53
CA GLY A 288 -6.81 1.19 -18.22
C GLY A 288 -8.04 1.79 -18.92
N TYR A 289 -7.87 3.01 -19.44
CA TYR A 289 -8.93 3.76 -20.12
C TYR A 289 -9.10 3.39 -21.60
N ASP A 290 -8.11 2.70 -22.17
CA ASP A 290 -8.14 2.27 -23.57
C ASP A 290 -8.93 0.97 -23.70
N ASN A 291 -10.20 1.09 -24.09
CA ASN A 291 -11.10 -0.04 -24.36
C ASN A 291 -11.18 -0.38 -25.87
N VAL A 292 -10.37 0.28 -26.72
CA VAL A 292 -10.69 0.36 -28.15
C VAL A 292 -10.15 -0.83 -28.96
N ASP A 293 -9.07 -1.50 -28.54
CA ASP A 293 -8.63 -2.76 -29.15
C ASP A 293 -8.01 -3.72 -28.10
N ASN A 294 -8.60 -4.91 -27.97
CA ASN A 294 -8.27 -5.95 -26.99
C ASN A 294 -6.98 -6.74 -27.34
N GLN A 295 -6.09 -6.17 -28.16
CA GLN A 295 -4.90 -6.89 -28.57
C GLN A 295 -3.90 -6.91 -27.41
N SER A 296 -3.70 -8.10 -26.83
CA SER A 296 -2.81 -8.24 -25.67
C SER A 296 -1.36 -7.86 -26.03
N ARG A 297 -0.59 -7.36 -25.07
CA ARG A 297 0.86 -7.11 -25.26
C ARG A 297 1.61 -8.36 -25.73
N LEU A 298 1.13 -9.55 -25.35
CA LEU A 298 1.65 -10.82 -25.84
C LEU A 298 1.43 -10.97 -27.35
N ALA A 299 0.22 -10.66 -27.82
CA ALA A 299 -0.13 -10.70 -29.24
C ALA A 299 0.72 -9.72 -30.05
N LEU A 300 0.88 -8.48 -29.60
CA LEU A 300 1.71 -7.48 -30.32
C LEU A 300 3.17 -7.91 -30.45
N LYS A 301 3.76 -8.41 -29.35
CA LYS A 301 5.13 -8.97 -29.39
C LYS A 301 5.22 -10.17 -30.31
N PHE A 302 4.21 -11.05 -30.29
CA PHE A 302 4.15 -12.21 -31.16
C PHE A 302 4.08 -11.80 -32.63
N MET A 303 3.23 -10.84 -33.00
CA MET A 303 3.15 -10.32 -34.36
C MET A 303 4.49 -9.73 -34.80
N LYS A 304 5.17 -8.97 -33.93
CA LYS A 304 6.47 -8.38 -34.26
C LYS A 304 7.54 -9.44 -34.53
N TRP A 305 7.61 -10.46 -33.69
CA TRP A 305 8.49 -11.61 -33.93
C TRP A 305 8.11 -12.35 -35.22
N TYR A 306 6.81 -12.55 -35.48
CA TYR A 306 6.34 -13.23 -36.69
C TYR A 306 6.73 -12.48 -37.96
N GLU A 307 6.61 -11.15 -37.98
CA GLU A 307 7.11 -10.29 -39.08
C GLU A 307 8.60 -10.53 -39.34
N GLU A 308 9.42 -10.55 -38.28
CA GLU A 308 10.86 -10.73 -38.37
C GLU A 308 11.24 -12.13 -38.85
N GLU A 309 10.60 -13.17 -38.31
CA GLU A 309 10.86 -14.58 -38.63
C GLU A 309 10.47 -14.94 -40.07
N HIS A 310 9.31 -14.45 -40.53
CA HIS A 310 8.76 -14.82 -41.84
C HIS A 310 9.07 -13.78 -42.93
N GLY A 311 9.65 -12.63 -42.57
CA GLY A 311 9.94 -11.55 -43.51
C GLY A 311 8.68 -10.91 -44.13
N VAL A 312 7.56 -10.90 -43.40
CA VAL A 312 6.26 -10.39 -43.84
C VAL A 312 5.90 -9.10 -43.12
N LYS A 313 5.01 -8.30 -43.70
CA LYS A 313 4.40 -7.14 -43.05
C LYS A 313 3.02 -7.49 -42.51
N ILE A 314 2.79 -7.27 -41.22
CA ILE A 314 1.52 -7.56 -40.57
C ILE A 314 0.81 -6.23 -40.24
N GLN A 315 -0.42 -6.09 -40.73
CA GLN A 315 -1.35 -5.05 -40.29
C GLN A 315 -1.97 -5.46 -38.94
N THR A 316 -1.84 -4.62 -37.92
CA THR A 316 -2.37 -4.83 -36.55
C THR A 316 -3.24 -3.64 -36.12
N ALA A 317 -3.72 -3.62 -34.87
CA ALA A 317 -4.41 -2.46 -34.29
C ALA A 317 -3.58 -1.16 -34.34
N HIS A 318 -2.25 -1.29 -34.46
CA HIS A 318 -1.32 -0.17 -34.41
C HIS A 318 -0.87 0.33 -35.79
N SER A 319 -1.34 -0.30 -36.88
CA SER A 319 -1.00 0.10 -38.26
C SER A 319 -1.87 1.26 -38.76
N ASP A 320 -1.37 2.01 -39.74
CA ASP A 320 -2.13 3.06 -40.44
C ASP A 320 -3.37 2.44 -41.12
N GLY A 321 -4.55 2.66 -40.52
CA GLY A 321 -5.82 2.03 -40.94
C GLY A 321 -6.43 1.04 -39.92
N GLY A 322 -5.74 0.77 -38.80
CA GLY A 322 -6.18 -0.13 -37.73
C GLY A 322 -6.22 -1.60 -38.13
N GLU A 323 -6.87 -2.44 -37.31
CA GLU A 323 -7.07 -3.86 -37.62
C GLU A 323 -7.88 -4.06 -38.91
N LYS A 324 -7.50 -5.06 -39.70
CA LYS A 324 -8.25 -5.43 -40.91
C LYS A 324 -9.65 -5.90 -40.52
N LYS A 325 -10.67 -5.24 -41.07
CA LYS A 325 -12.07 -5.67 -40.94
C LYS A 325 -12.44 -6.65 -42.05
N VAL A 326 -13.00 -7.80 -41.66
CA VAL A 326 -13.62 -8.79 -42.54
C VAL A 326 -15.09 -8.92 -42.15
N GLY A 327 -15.96 -8.30 -42.95
CA GLY A 327 -17.36 -8.09 -42.56
C GLY A 327 -17.45 -7.23 -41.29
N ASN A 328 -18.11 -7.76 -40.25
CA ASN A 328 -18.26 -7.08 -38.96
C ASN A 328 -17.16 -7.42 -37.93
N TYR A 329 -16.19 -8.27 -38.29
CA TYR A 329 -15.14 -8.72 -37.37
C TYR A 329 -13.80 -8.07 -37.72
N LYS A 330 -13.02 -7.75 -36.70
CA LYS A 330 -11.61 -7.37 -36.84
C LYS A 330 -10.71 -8.60 -36.64
N LEU A 331 -9.54 -8.60 -37.26
CA LEU A 331 -8.49 -9.61 -37.08
C LEU A 331 -7.32 -9.01 -36.28
N ASP A 332 -6.73 -9.77 -35.36
CA ASP A 332 -5.57 -9.31 -34.57
C ASP A 332 -4.36 -8.96 -35.46
N GLY A 333 -4.14 -9.74 -36.53
CA GLY A 333 -3.07 -9.54 -37.49
C GLY A 333 -3.52 -9.87 -38.92
N TRP A 334 -3.02 -9.13 -39.91
CA TRP A 334 -3.35 -9.35 -41.32
C TRP A 334 -2.14 -9.20 -42.24
N ILE A 335 -1.87 -10.23 -43.05
CA ILE A 335 -0.82 -10.26 -44.06
C ILE A 335 -1.50 -10.17 -45.44
N GLU A 336 -1.42 -9.00 -46.07
CA GLU A 336 -2.12 -8.72 -47.33
C GLU A 336 -1.59 -9.59 -48.49
N GLU A 337 -0.28 -9.80 -48.56
CA GLU A 337 0.38 -10.58 -49.62
C GLU A 337 -0.10 -12.04 -49.68
N GLU A 338 -0.38 -12.62 -48.51
CA GLU A 338 -0.80 -14.01 -48.36
C GLU A 338 -2.32 -14.17 -48.21
N LYS A 339 -3.04 -13.05 -48.07
CA LYS A 339 -4.44 -13.01 -47.62
C LYS A 339 -4.69 -13.86 -46.36
N LEU A 340 -3.77 -13.70 -45.40
CA LEU A 340 -3.72 -14.48 -44.17
C LEU A 340 -4.04 -13.59 -42.96
N GLY A 341 -5.08 -13.96 -42.22
CA GLY A 341 -5.37 -13.46 -40.88
C GLY A 341 -4.65 -14.27 -39.82
N ILE A 342 -4.10 -13.57 -38.81
CA ILE A 342 -3.52 -14.17 -37.61
C ILE A 342 -4.38 -13.75 -36.42
N GLU A 343 -4.73 -14.71 -35.58
CA GLU A 343 -5.49 -14.51 -34.34
C GLU A 343 -4.63 -15.01 -33.16
N VAL A 344 -4.52 -14.21 -32.11
CA VAL A 344 -3.83 -14.56 -30.87
C VAL A 344 -4.83 -14.62 -29.73
N ASN A 345 -5.30 -15.83 -29.45
CA ASN A 345 -6.35 -16.06 -28.46
C ASN A 345 -5.76 -16.13 -27.04
N GLY A 346 -6.13 -15.17 -26.20
CA GLY A 346 -5.93 -15.26 -24.75
C GLY A 346 -6.68 -16.46 -24.17
N CYS A 347 -5.97 -17.35 -23.46
CA CYS A 347 -6.55 -18.62 -23.02
C CYS A 347 -7.76 -18.43 -22.10
N VAL A 348 -7.68 -17.41 -21.23
CA VAL A 348 -8.71 -17.00 -20.26
C VAL A 348 -9.96 -16.45 -20.93
N TRP A 349 -9.81 -15.72 -22.02
CA TRP A 349 -10.89 -14.95 -22.65
C TRP A 349 -11.63 -15.74 -23.73
N HIS A 350 -10.93 -16.68 -24.36
CA HIS A 350 -11.46 -17.51 -25.46
C HIS A 350 -11.70 -18.97 -25.06
N GLY A 351 -11.36 -19.35 -23.82
CA GLY A 351 -11.56 -20.70 -23.31
C GLY A 351 -10.74 -21.74 -24.07
N CYS A 352 -9.41 -21.66 -23.99
CA CYS A 352 -8.52 -22.64 -24.62
C CYS A 352 -8.86 -24.07 -24.17
N GLU A 353 -9.02 -25.03 -25.08
CA GLU A 353 -9.35 -26.42 -24.72
C GLU A 353 -8.32 -27.08 -23.78
N ARG A 354 -7.05 -26.67 -23.87
CA ARG A 354 -5.97 -27.17 -22.99
C ARG A 354 -6.03 -26.56 -21.58
N CYS A 355 -6.38 -25.28 -21.46
CA CYS A 355 -6.34 -24.54 -20.19
C CYS A 355 -7.72 -24.49 -19.48
N TYR A 356 -8.80 -24.59 -20.26
CA TYR A 356 -10.22 -24.49 -19.90
C TYR A 356 -11.00 -25.61 -20.60
N SER A 357 -10.64 -26.86 -20.28
CA SER A 357 -11.22 -28.07 -20.87
C SER A 357 -12.71 -28.25 -20.60
N GLU A 358 -13.22 -27.68 -19.50
CA GLU A 358 -14.63 -27.79 -19.11
C GLU A 358 -15.49 -26.72 -19.80
N ASP A 359 -16.50 -27.13 -20.58
CA ASP A 359 -17.42 -26.23 -21.30
C ASP A 359 -18.19 -25.27 -20.39
N ASN A 360 -18.47 -25.68 -19.15
CA ASN A 360 -19.27 -24.92 -18.19
C ASN A 360 -18.45 -23.89 -17.39
N ALA A 361 -17.12 -23.87 -17.54
CA ALA A 361 -16.27 -22.93 -16.82
C ALA A 361 -16.61 -21.49 -17.21
N VAL A 362 -16.91 -20.63 -16.23
CA VAL A 362 -17.25 -19.22 -16.47
C VAL A 362 -15.97 -18.41 -16.67
N LEU A 363 -15.88 -17.71 -17.80
CA LEU A 363 -14.79 -16.83 -18.18
C LEU A 363 -15.04 -15.41 -17.64
N PRO A 364 -14.04 -14.50 -17.58
CA PRO A 364 -14.23 -13.16 -17.01
C PRO A 364 -15.27 -12.30 -17.75
N ASN A 365 -15.66 -12.67 -18.97
CA ASN A 365 -16.72 -12.01 -19.73
C ASN A 365 -18.15 -12.47 -19.35
N GLY A 366 -18.28 -13.36 -18.35
CA GLY A 366 -19.56 -13.90 -17.88
C GLY A 366 -20.14 -15.04 -18.74
N LEU A 367 -19.48 -15.41 -19.84
CA LEU A 367 -19.87 -16.56 -20.67
C LEU A 367 -19.16 -17.83 -20.20
N THR A 368 -19.73 -19.00 -20.54
CA THR A 368 -19.06 -20.27 -20.33
C THR A 368 -18.03 -20.54 -21.43
N ALA A 369 -16.98 -21.29 -21.15
CA ALA A 369 -15.91 -21.60 -22.10
C ALA A 369 -16.45 -22.26 -23.37
N GLY A 370 -17.40 -23.20 -23.26
CA GLY A 370 -18.04 -23.84 -24.41
C GLY A 370 -18.83 -22.85 -25.28
N LYS A 371 -19.63 -21.96 -24.66
CA LYS A 371 -20.36 -20.91 -25.39
C LYS A 371 -19.43 -19.92 -26.07
N GLN A 372 -18.33 -19.56 -25.41
CA GLN A 372 -17.33 -18.68 -25.98
C GLN A 372 -16.62 -19.33 -27.17
N ARG A 373 -16.20 -20.60 -27.06
CA ARG A 373 -15.65 -21.38 -28.18
C ARG A 373 -16.60 -21.49 -29.36
N GLU A 374 -17.89 -21.76 -29.11
CA GLU A 374 -18.91 -21.80 -30.17
C GLU A 374 -19.07 -20.44 -30.86
N LYS A 375 -19.03 -19.35 -30.09
CA LYS A 375 -19.06 -17.98 -30.63
C LYS A 375 -17.83 -17.68 -31.49
N ASP A 376 -16.65 -18.04 -31.02
CA ASP A 376 -15.39 -17.83 -31.74
C ASP A 376 -15.30 -18.71 -32.99
N ALA A 377 -15.78 -19.96 -32.93
CA ALA A 377 -15.86 -20.85 -34.08
C ALA A 377 -16.77 -20.28 -35.18
N ARG A 378 -17.97 -19.78 -34.83
CA ARG A 378 -18.88 -19.10 -35.77
C ARG A 378 -18.25 -17.85 -36.39
N ARG A 379 -17.52 -17.06 -35.59
CA ARG A 379 -16.77 -15.90 -36.07
C ARG A 379 -15.71 -16.33 -37.09
N LEU A 380 -14.89 -17.32 -36.76
CA LEU A 380 -13.82 -17.81 -37.64
C LEU A 380 -14.36 -18.45 -38.92
N GLU A 381 -15.45 -19.21 -38.83
CA GLU A 381 -16.13 -19.80 -40.00
C GLU A 381 -16.64 -18.71 -40.95
N TYR A 382 -17.27 -17.66 -40.42
CA TYR A 382 -17.69 -16.51 -41.21
C TYR A 382 -16.50 -15.84 -41.89
N ILE A 383 -15.41 -15.55 -41.17
CA ILE A 383 -14.22 -14.91 -41.76
C ILE A 383 -13.64 -15.79 -42.90
N ARG A 384 -13.52 -17.09 -42.66
CA ARG A 384 -13.04 -18.05 -43.68
C ARG A 384 -13.95 -18.12 -44.90
N SER A 385 -15.27 -18.00 -44.71
CA SER A 385 -16.26 -17.96 -45.82
C SER A 385 -16.06 -16.76 -46.76
N GLN A 386 -15.42 -15.69 -46.28
CA GLN A 386 -15.09 -14.50 -47.10
C GLN A 386 -13.80 -14.70 -47.92
N GLY A 387 -13.26 -15.92 -48.00
CA GLY A 387 -12.06 -16.24 -48.79
C GLY A 387 -10.75 -15.90 -48.09
N VAL A 388 -10.78 -15.69 -46.76
CA VAL A 388 -9.61 -15.36 -45.94
C VAL A 388 -9.07 -16.62 -45.25
N LYS A 389 -7.76 -16.87 -45.34
CA LYS A 389 -7.10 -17.90 -44.51
C LYS A 389 -6.91 -17.34 -43.11
N VAL A 390 -7.15 -18.13 -42.06
CA VAL A 390 -6.94 -17.69 -40.67
C VAL A 390 -6.14 -18.72 -39.89
N GLN A 391 -5.01 -18.30 -39.34
CA GLN A 391 -4.21 -19.05 -38.36
C GLN A 391 -4.50 -18.53 -36.94
N VAL A 392 -4.64 -19.44 -35.98
CA VAL A 392 -4.95 -19.12 -34.58
C VAL A 392 -3.81 -19.63 -33.71
N PHE A 393 -3.24 -18.76 -32.89
CA PHE A 393 -2.22 -19.08 -31.91
C PHE A 393 -2.76 -18.84 -30.51
N TRP A 394 -2.59 -19.80 -29.61
CA TRP A 394 -3.06 -19.64 -28.22
C TRP A 394 -1.97 -19.05 -27.32
N GLU A 395 -2.37 -18.25 -26.35
CA GLU A 395 -1.46 -17.67 -25.34
C GLU A 395 -0.53 -18.71 -24.69
N CYS A 396 -1.05 -19.88 -24.32
CA CYS A 396 -0.24 -20.95 -23.72
C CYS A 396 0.78 -21.57 -24.71
N GLU A 397 0.47 -21.57 -26.00
CA GLU A 397 1.38 -22.05 -27.04
C GLU A 397 2.52 -21.06 -27.25
N ILE A 398 2.20 -19.77 -27.36
CA ILE A 398 3.18 -18.69 -27.46
C ILE A 398 4.13 -18.70 -26.26
N ARG A 399 3.61 -18.89 -25.04
CA ARG A 399 4.45 -19.06 -23.84
C ARG A 399 5.37 -20.27 -23.95
N GLY A 400 4.85 -21.41 -24.40
CA GLY A 400 5.67 -22.60 -24.64
C GLY A 400 6.72 -22.43 -25.74
N MET A 401 6.49 -21.56 -26.73
CA MET A 401 7.48 -21.17 -27.74
C MET A 401 8.59 -20.30 -27.12
N LEU A 402 8.22 -19.30 -26.31
CA LEU A 402 9.18 -18.43 -25.61
C LEU A 402 10.13 -19.22 -24.71
N ASP A 403 9.65 -20.26 -24.03
CA ASP A 403 10.50 -21.07 -23.15
C ASP A 403 11.62 -21.78 -23.92
N LYS A 404 11.35 -22.15 -25.19
CA LYS A 404 12.24 -22.96 -26.03
C LYS A 404 13.10 -22.11 -26.95
N ASP A 405 12.56 -21.01 -27.47
CA ASP A 405 13.19 -20.19 -28.50
C ASP A 405 13.92 -18.98 -27.88
N ARG A 406 15.24 -18.94 -28.08
CA ARG A 406 16.08 -17.84 -27.58
C ARG A 406 15.96 -16.58 -28.44
N GLU A 407 15.76 -16.72 -29.74
CA GLU A 407 15.64 -15.60 -30.68
C GLU A 407 14.29 -14.91 -30.53
N MET A 408 13.22 -15.68 -30.39
CA MET A 408 11.89 -15.16 -30.03
C MET A 408 11.94 -14.37 -28.72
N ARG A 409 12.59 -14.90 -27.67
CA ARG A 409 12.79 -14.17 -26.41
C ARG A 409 13.54 -12.85 -26.61
N SER A 410 14.58 -12.85 -27.44
CA SER A 410 15.34 -11.65 -27.77
C SER A 410 14.49 -10.61 -28.51
N SER A 411 13.69 -11.02 -29.51
CA SER A 411 12.75 -10.15 -30.23
C SER A 411 11.71 -9.54 -29.27
N PHE A 412 11.12 -10.37 -28.40
CA PHE A 412 10.17 -9.93 -27.36
C PHE A 412 10.76 -8.93 -26.36
N LYS A 413 12.08 -8.99 -26.10
CA LYS A 413 12.80 -8.03 -25.25
C LYS A 413 13.07 -6.70 -25.97
N LYS A 414 13.29 -6.72 -27.28
CA LYS A 414 13.54 -5.52 -28.10
C LYS A 414 12.27 -4.77 -28.51
N TYR A 415 11.10 -5.38 -28.34
CA TYR A 415 9.82 -4.78 -28.69
C TYR A 415 9.60 -3.44 -27.95
N LEU A 416 9.44 -2.37 -28.74
CA LEU A 416 9.02 -1.05 -28.28
C LEU A 416 7.53 -1.10 -27.99
N ASP A 417 7.17 -0.93 -26.72
CA ASP A 417 5.77 -1.02 -26.29
C ASP A 417 4.97 0.22 -26.70
N ASP A 418 4.29 0.12 -27.84
CA ASP A 418 3.32 1.11 -28.34
C ASP A 418 1.87 0.80 -27.92
N GLY A 419 1.69 -0.15 -27.01
CA GLY A 419 0.41 -0.56 -26.44
C GLY A 419 -0.26 0.50 -25.55
N PRO A 420 -1.39 0.16 -24.91
CA PRO A 420 -2.09 1.04 -23.97
C PRO A 420 -1.20 1.59 -22.84
N ILE A 421 -1.67 2.67 -22.21
CA ILE A 421 -1.04 3.23 -21.00
C ILE A 421 -1.35 2.33 -19.80
N ASP A 422 -0.30 1.78 -19.19
CA ASP A 422 -0.36 1.22 -17.84
C ASP A 422 -0.10 2.33 -16.81
N LEU A 423 -1.16 2.78 -16.16
CA LEU A 423 -1.10 3.83 -15.13
C LEU A 423 -0.22 3.43 -13.93
N ARG A 424 -0.15 2.15 -13.59
CA ARG A 424 0.69 1.68 -12.47
C ARG A 424 2.16 1.61 -12.86
N ALA A 425 2.48 1.44 -14.14
CA ALA A 425 3.85 1.56 -14.64
C ALA A 425 4.38 3.00 -14.56
N CYS A 426 3.50 4.00 -14.62
CA CYS A 426 3.81 5.42 -14.40
C CYS A 426 3.97 5.80 -12.92
N PHE A 427 3.55 4.93 -11.99
CA PHE A 427 3.53 5.26 -10.57
C PHE A 427 4.87 4.90 -9.91
N PHE A 428 5.68 5.92 -9.64
CA PHE A 428 6.94 5.81 -8.90
C PHE A 428 6.84 6.45 -7.51
N GLY A 429 7.67 6.00 -6.58
CA GLY A 429 7.77 6.58 -5.24
C GLY A 429 8.58 7.89 -5.21
N GLY A 430 9.14 8.18 -4.03
CA GLY A 430 10.15 9.23 -3.86
C GLY A 430 11.45 8.91 -4.60
N ARG A 431 12.27 9.93 -4.82
CA ARG A 431 13.61 9.78 -5.38
C ARG A 431 14.62 9.60 -4.25
N THR A 432 15.31 8.48 -4.25
CA THR A 432 16.42 8.21 -3.33
C THR A 432 17.68 7.94 -4.13
N GLY A 433 18.78 8.60 -3.78
CA GLY A 433 19.98 8.65 -4.61
C GLY A 433 21.24 8.92 -3.78
N PRO A 434 21.98 7.88 -3.38
CA PRO A 434 23.27 8.07 -2.71
C PRO A 434 24.34 8.43 -3.74
N LEU A 435 24.69 9.73 -3.83
CA LEU A 435 25.81 10.21 -4.65
C LEU A 435 27.16 9.97 -3.96
N SER A 436 27.16 9.96 -2.62
CA SER A 436 28.30 9.57 -1.77
C SER A 436 27.82 8.66 -0.65
N LEU A 437 28.37 7.44 -0.55
CA LEU A 437 28.06 6.53 0.56
C LEU A 437 28.68 6.98 1.89
N PHE A 438 29.82 7.66 1.81
CA PHE A 438 30.51 8.29 2.92
C PHE A 438 31.16 9.57 2.42
N TYR A 439 31.06 10.66 3.19
CA TYR A 439 31.76 11.90 2.87
C TYR A 439 32.36 12.48 4.15
N LYS A 440 33.67 12.73 4.12
CA LYS A 440 34.38 13.43 5.18
C LYS A 440 34.68 14.84 4.67
N PRO A 441 34.14 15.90 5.31
CA PRO A 441 34.36 17.26 4.83
C PRO A 441 35.84 17.63 4.96
N ALA A 442 36.36 18.29 3.92
CA ALA A 442 37.70 18.89 3.95
C ALA A 442 37.72 20.16 4.82
N GLU A 443 38.92 20.70 5.08
CA GLU A 443 39.07 21.96 5.80
C GLU A 443 38.36 23.10 5.05
N GLY A 444 37.47 23.80 5.73
CA GLY A 444 36.64 24.86 5.15
C GLY A 444 35.30 24.40 4.54
N GLU A 445 35.07 23.09 4.39
CA GLU A 445 33.78 22.55 3.93
C GLU A 445 32.78 22.41 5.08
N LYS A 446 31.50 22.59 4.76
CA LYS A 446 30.39 22.35 5.69
C LYS A 446 29.36 21.45 5.02
N ILE A 447 28.83 20.50 5.79
CA ILE A 447 27.70 19.67 5.38
C ILE A 447 26.44 20.31 5.94
N SER A 448 25.47 20.55 5.06
CA SER A 448 24.13 21.00 5.41
C SER A 448 23.13 19.89 5.10
N TYR A 449 22.04 19.83 5.86
CA TYR A 449 20.92 18.92 5.63
C TYR A 449 19.65 19.74 5.47
N TYR A 450 18.94 19.54 4.36
CA TYR A 450 17.68 20.22 4.09
C TYR A 450 16.54 19.19 4.01
N ASP A 451 15.43 19.48 4.68
CA ASP A 451 14.26 18.61 4.77
C ASP A 451 13.00 19.43 4.51
N VAL A 452 12.22 19.02 3.51
CA VAL A 452 10.96 19.69 3.19
C VAL A 452 9.92 19.33 4.23
N THR A 453 9.50 20.32 5.03
CA THR A 453 8.50 20.11 6.07
C THR A 453 7.17 19.62 5.48
N SER A 454 6.88 18.33 5.67
CA SER A 454 5.65 17.70 5.18
C SER A 454 5.49 17.82 3.65
N LEU A 455 6.49 17.34 2.89
CA LEU A 455 6.52 17.41 1.42
C LEU A 455 5.18 17.03 0.77
N TYR A 456 4.67 15.82 1.00
CA TYR A 456 3.45 15.37 0.33
C TYR A 456 2.21 16.22 0.69
N PRO A 457 1.93 16.55 1.96
CA PRO A 457 0.91 17.55 2.30
C PRO A 457 1.08 18.89 1.58
N PHE A 458 2.30 19.42 1.52
CA PHE A 458 2.59 20.66 0.80
C PHE A 458 2.28 20.54 -0.70
N ILE A 459 2.69 19.44 -1.33
CA ILE A 459 2.41 19.15 -2.74
C ILE A 459 0.91 19.02 -3.00
N ASN A 460 0.17 18.34 -2.11
CA ASN A 460 -1.28 18.17 -2.22
C ASN A 460 -2.04 19.50 -2.20
N VAL A 461 -1.51 20.55 -1.56
CA VAL A 461 -2.13 21.88 -1.52
C VAL A 461 -1.65 22.78 -2.68
N SER A 462 -0.41 22.61 -3.13
CA SER A 462 0.20 23.51 -4.13
C SER A 462 0.07 23.02 -5.57
N THR A 463 -0.44 21.80 -5.79
CA THR A 463 -0.53 21.15 -7.10
C THR A 463 -1.97 21.06 -7.58
N LYS A 464 -2.18 21.26 -8.89
CA LYS A 464 -3.47 21.02 -9.55
C LYS A 464 -3.61 19.54 -9.91
N TYR A 465 -4.73 18.93 -9.52
CA TYR A 465 -4.99 17.51 -9.77
C TYR A 465 -5.93 17.32 -10.95
N PRO A 466 -5.68 16.36 -11.86
CA PRO A 466 -6.65 15.97 -12.87
C PRO A 466 -7.89 15.35 -12.22
N VAL A 467 -9.08 15.71 -12.71
CA VAL A 467 -10.37 15.24 -12.19
C VAL A 467 -11.25 14.71 -13.32
N GLY A 468 -12.25 13.89 -12.97
CA GLY A 468 -13.08 13.20 -13.97
C GLY A 468 -12.35 12.10 -14.74
N HIS A 469 -12.93 11.71 -15.88
CA HIS A 469 -12.37 10.70 -16.78
C HIS A 469 -11.58 11.38 -17.90
N PRO A 470 -10.42 10.84 -18.32
CA PRO A 470 -9.66 11.39 -19.43
C PRO A 470 -10.28 11.02 -20.78
N LYS A 471 -9.98 11.83 -21.78
CA LYS A 471 -10.10 11.51 -23.19
C LYS A 471 -8.88 10.71 -23.64
N VAL A 472 -9.12 9.60 -24.35
CA VAL A 472 -8.06 8.71 -24.85
C VAL A 472 -7.69 9.13 -26.26
N HIS A 473 -6.40 9.37 -26.50
CA HIS A 473 -5.84 9.64 -27.82
C HIS A 473 -4.90 8.52 -28.24
N ILE A 474 -5.21 7.92 -29.39
CA ILE A 474 -4.38 6.93 -30.06
C ILE A 474 -3.69 7.64 -31.22
N LEU A 475 -2.43 8.04 -31.01
CA LEU A 475 -1.70 8.91 -31.95
C LEU A 475 -0.71 8.13 -32.81
N ASN A 476 0.23 7.40 -32.17
CA ASN A 476 1.33 6.71 -32.87
C ASN A 476 2.11 7.59 -33.88
N GLN A 477 2.33 8.86 -33.52
CA GLN A 477 2.92 9.86 -34.41
C GLN A 477 4.40 10.08 -34.11
N ASP A 478 5.21 10.14 -35.17
CA ASP A 478 6.58 10.64 -35.07
C ASP A 478 6.54 12.15 -34.88
N VAL A 479 7.29 12.64 -33.88
CA VAL A 479 7.33 14.06 -33.51
C VAL A 479 8.78 14.48 -33.26
N ARG A 480 9.00 15.76 -32.99
CA ARG A 480 10.27 16.25 -32.47
C ARG A 480 10.02 17.31 -31.41
N TRP A 481 9.63 16.87 -30.21
CA TRP A 481 9.45 17.78 -29.09
C TRP A 481 10.78 17.93 -28.36
N SER A 482 11.25 19.16 -28.25
CA SER A 482 12.53 19.53 -27.63
C SER A 482 12.37 20.66 -26.61
N ARG A 483 11.16 21.19 -26.47
CA ARG A 483 10.78 22.21 -25.49
C ARG A 483 9.44 21.87 -24.88
N SER A 484 9.17 22.38 -23.68
CA SER A 484 7.88 22.25 -23.00
C SER A 484 6.70 22.69 -23.86
N GLU A 485 6.87 23.73 -24.67
CA GLU A 485 5.81 24.29 -25.52
C GLU A 485 5.43 23.37 -26.69
N ASP A 486 6.28 22.40 -27.03
CA ASP A 486 5.97 21.43 -28.09
C ASP A 486 4.93 20.39 -27.62
N ASN A 487 4.77 20.21 -26.30
CA ASN A 487 3.76 19.34 -25.72
C ASN A 487 2.41 20.08 -25.60
N ASN A 488 1.51 19.83 -26.56
CA ASN A 488 0.16 20.40 -26.56
C ASN A 488 -0.79 19.80 -25.50
N PHE A 489 -0.34 18.84 -24.69
CA PHE A 489 -1.15 18.16 -23.67
C PHE A 489 -0.67 18.53 -22.26
N GLU A 490 -1.13 19.68 -21.76
CA GLU A 490 -0.67 20.25 -20.48
C GLU A 490 -1.14 19.45 -19.25
N LEU A 491 -2.32 18.83 -19.31
CA LEU A 491 -2.90 18.03 -18.23
C LEU A 491 -3.14 16.59 -18.70
N ALA A 492 -2.06 15.82 -18.82
CA ALA A 492 -2.15 14.48 -19.39
C ALA A 492 -1.17 13.47 -18.80
N ILE A 493 -1.47 12.19 -19.02
CA ILE A 493 -0.52 11.09 -18.91
C ILE A 493 -0.17 10.66 -20.32
N LEU A 494 1.12 10.66 -20.64
CA LEU A 494 1.61 10.42 -21.99
C LEU A 494 2.46 9.16 -22.03
N LYS A 495 2.35 8.41 -23.12
CA LYS A 495 3.29 7.35 -23.51
C LYS A 495 4.08 7.82 -24.70
N VAL A 496 5.38 8.02 -24.53
CA VAL A 496 6.26 8.66 -25.51
C VAL A 496 7.58 7.93 -25.62
N PHE A 497 8.22 7.98 -26.79
CA PHE A 497 9.63 7.60 -26.92
C PHE A 497 10.49 8.82 -26.64
N VAL A 498 11.31 8.74 -25.58
CA VAL A 498 12.12 9.85 -25.10
C VAL A 498 13.60 9.52 -25.21
N ILE A 499 14.40 10.52 -25.58
CA ILE A 499 15.85 10.46 -25.69
C ILE A 499 16.45 11.50 -24.74
N PRO A 500 17.20 11.10 -23.70
CA PRO A 500 17.88 12.04 -22.83
C PRO A 500 19.02 12.79 -23.54
N PRO A 501 19.46 13.95 -23.02
CA PRO A 501 20.71 14.57 -23.46
C PRO A 501 21.91 13.69 -23.11
N ARG A 502 23.06 13.89 -23.78
CA ARG A 502 24.29 13.13 -23.50
C ARG A 502 24.91 13.47 -22.14
N SER A 503 24.64 14.66 -21.63
CA SER A 503 25.06 15.14 -20.32
C SER A 503 23.95 16.01 -19.73
N ILE A 504 23.76 15.92 -18.42
CA ILE A 504 22.82 16.74 -17.64
C ILE A 504 23.35 16.81 -16.20
N ASP A 505 22.98 17.86 -15.46
CA ASP A 505 23.33 17.98 -14.04
C ASP A 505 22.62 16.90 -13.21
N ILE A 506 21.30 16.78 -13.39
CA ILE A 506 20.44 15.84 -12.66
C ILE A 506 19.44 15.20 -13.65
N PRO A 507 19.52 13.89 -13.90
CA PRO A 507 18.57 13.20 -14.76
C PRO A 507 17.13 13.30 -14.23
N VAL A 508 16.16 13.47 -15.13
CA VAL A 508 14.76 13.82 -14.79
C VAL A 508 13.83 12.62 -14.78
N LEU A 509 13.75 11.88 -15.90
CA LEU A 509 12.78 10.81 -16.05
C LEU A 509 13.28 9.49 -15.43
N PRO A 510 12.43 8.81 -14.64
CA PRO A 510 12.75 7.52 -14.08
C PRO A 510 12.57 6.37 -15.09
N MET A 511 13.27 5.27 -14.83
CA MET A 511 13.11 3.98 -15.51
C MET A 511 13.24 2.86 -14.47
N LYS A 512 12.37 1.87 -14.54
CA LYS A 512 12.52 0.60 -13.80
C LYS A 512 13.34 -0.38 -14.63
N VAL A 513 14.38 -0.93 -14.04
CA VAL A 513 15.30 -1.88 -14.68
C VAL A 513 15.37 -3.15 -13.85
N GLY A 514 15.24 -4.31 -14.50
CA GLY A 514 15.17 -5.63 -13.86
C GLY A 514 13.83 -6.32 -14.15
N GLU A 515 13.84 -7.65 -14.29
CA GLU A 515 12.62 -8.46 -14.54
C GLU A 515 11.96 -8.94 -13.23
N ASP A 516 12.76 -9.38 -12.25
CA ASP A 516 12.27 -9.94 -10.96
C ASP A 516 12.43 -9.00 -9.76
N ASP A 517 13.43 -8.10 -9.79
CA ASP A 517 13.67 -7.06 -8.79
C ASP A 517 13.89 -5.71 -9.49
N GLU A 518 12.79 -4.99 -9.71
CA GLU A 518 12.80 -3.71 -10.43
C GLU A 518 13.53 -2.64 -9.62
N ARG A 519 14.72 -2.24 -10.08
CA ARG A 519 15.44 -1.08 -9.55
C ARG A 519 14.97 0.19 -10.24
N LEU A 520 14.59 1.19 -9.45
CA LEU A 520 14.29 2.53 -9.95
C LEU A 520 15.60 3.29 -10.22
N LEU A 521 15.82 3.68 -11.46
CA LEU A 521 16.99 4.44 -11.91
C LEU A 521 16.55 5.72 -12.64
N PHE A 522 17.44 6.68 -12.75
CA PHE A 522 17.26 7.88 -13.58
C PHE A 522 18.39 7.94 -14.63
N PRO A 523 18.31 7.14 -15.70
CA PRO A 523 19.43 6.96 -16.64
C PRO A 523 19.45 8.01 -17.77
N LEU A 524 20.64 8.17 -18.37
CA LEU A 524 20.83 8.87 -19.66
C LEU A 524 20.90 7.94 -20.87
N CYS A 525 20.91 6.62 -20.62
CA CYS A 525 20.90 5.56 -21.62
C CYS A 525 20.22 4.33 -21.05
N SER A 526 19.07 3.97 -21.62
CA SER A 526 18.30 2.77 -21.22
C SER A 526 19.10 1.49 -21.40
N LEU A 527 19.85 1.37 -22.50
CA LEU A 527 20.66 0.19 -22.79
C LEU A 527 21.82 0.02 -21.80
N CYS A 528 22.57 1.08 -21.49
CA CYS A 528 23.61 1.03 -20.45
C CYS A 528 23.05 0.57 -19.10
N ALA A 529 21.89 1.11 -18.70
CA ALA A 529 21.25 0.77 -17.43
C ALA A 529 20.81 -0.71 -17.42
N THR A 530 20.33 -1.22 -18.56
CA THR A 530 19.88 -2.62 -18.70
C THR A 530 21.04 -3.60 -18.77
N GLU A 531 22.14 -3.25 -19.44
CA GLU A 531 23.34 -4.08 -19.57
C GLU A 531 24.18 -4.12 -18.29
N ASN A 532 24.11 -3.06 -17.46
CA ASN A 532 24.88 -2.92 -16.23
C ASN A 532 23.96 -2.59 -15.03
N PRO A 533 23.00 -3.47 -14.68
CA PRO A 533 21.97 -3.17 -13.67
C PRO A 533 22.52 -3.04 -12.24
N GLU A 534 23.62 -3.73 -11.94
CA GLU A 534 24.34 -3.62 -10.66
C GLU A 534 25.19 -2.34 -10.58
N GLY A 535 25.51 -1.75 -11.73
CA GLY A 535 26.23 -0.49 -11.87
C GLY A 535 27.73 -0.56 -11.57
N GLY A 536 28.37 0.60 -11.67
CA GLY A 536 29.78 0.83 -11.36
C GLY A 536 30.13 2.31 -11.57
N VAL A 537 31.13 2.83 -10.87
CA VAL A 537 31.58 4.22 -11.02
C VAL A 537 32.80 4.24 -11.95
N ASN A 538 32.67 4.90 -13.10
CA ASN A 538 33.77 5.15 -14.02
C ASN A 538 33.67 6.58 -14.57
N GLU A 539 34.52 7.46 -14.04
CA GLU A 539 34.54 8.89 -14.41
C GLU A 539 34.89 9.12 -15.88
N ASN A 540 35.56 8.17 -16.53
CA ASN A 540 35.98 8.26 -17.93
C ASN A 540 35.03 7.54 -18.89
N TYR A 541 33.88 7.04 -18.41
CA TYR A 541 32.93 6.32 -19.26
C TYR A 541 32.21 7.29 -20.23
N SER A 542 32.28 6.98 -21.52
CA SER A 542 31.49 7.64 -22.55
C SER A 542 30.63 6.61 -23.25
N CYS A 543 29.31 6.83 -23.23
CA CYS A 543 28.34 5.90 -23.80
C CYS A 543 28.47 5.84 -25.34
N PRO A 544 28.80 4.67 -25.93
CA PRO A 544 28.94 4.53 -27.38
C PRO A 544 27.59 4.37 -28.10
N HIS A 545 26.50 4.21 -27.35
CA HIS A 545 25.17 3.96 -27.91
C HIS A 545 24.64 5.16 -28.70
N SER A 546 23.92 4.84 -29.77
CA SER A 546 23.18 5.82 -30.56
C SER A 546 22.00 6.40 -29.77
N ASP A 547 21.45 7.52 -30.23
CA ASP A 547 20.33 8.17 -29.55
C ASP A 547 19.08 7.27 -29.49
N GLN A 548 18.86 6.45 -30.52
CA GLN A 548 17.79 5.45 -30.53
C GLN A 548 18.01 4.34 -29.49
N GLN A 549 19.26 3.90 -29.29
CA GLN A 549 19.60 2.89 -28.27
C GLN A 549 19.56 3.47 -26.85
N ARG A 550 19.79 4.79 -26.70
CA ARG A 550 19.77 5.48 -25.42
C ARG A 550 18.35 5.78 -24.94
N GLY A 551 17.43 6.00 -25.87
CA GLY A 551 16.03 6.30 -25.57
C GLY A 551 15.23 5.09 -25.10
N TRP A 552 14.03 5.35 -24.59
CA TRP A 552 13.08 4.32 -24.19
C TRP A 552 11.64 4.83 -24.31
N VAL A 553 10.68 3.90 -24.25
CA VAL A 553 9.26 4.26 -24.09
C VAL A 553 9.01 4.60 -22.63
N SER A 554 8.73 5.87 -22.36
CA SER A 554 8.35 6.38 -21.05
C SER A 554 6.84 6.60 -20.98
N THR A 555 6.22 6.12 -19.89
CA THR A 555 4.88 6.54 -19.49
C THR A 555 5.04 7.52 -18.33
N CYS A 556 4.69 8.78 -18.54
CA CYS A 556 4.92 9.84 -17.56
C CYS A 556 3.78 10.87 -17.56
N THR A 557 3.67 11.60 -16.46
CA THR A 557 2.80 12.79 -16.39
C THR A 557 3.35 13.92 -17.27
N SER A 558 2.48 14.81 -17.73
CA SER A 558 2.87 16.06 -18.40
C SER A 558 3.82 16.90 -17.54
N LEU A 559 3.68 16.88 -16.20
CA LEU A 559 4.59 17.56 -15.27
C LEU A 559 6.05 17.10 -15.43
N GLU A 560 6.28 15.79 -15.43
CA GLU A 560 7.61 15.19 -15.58
C GLU A 560 8.14 15.33 -16.99
N LEU A 561 7.28 15.16 -18.00
CA LEU A 561 7.69 15.28 -19.39
C LEU A 561 8.16 16.71 -19.70
N ASN A 562 7.40 17.71 -19.26
CA ASN A 562 7.74 19.11 -19.51
C ASN A 562 9.05 19.49 -18.80
N ALA A 563 9.23 19.07 -17.54
CA ALA A 563 10.50 19.27 -16.82
C ALA A 563 11.68 18.56 -17.51
N ALA A 564 11.47 17.42 -18.15
CA ALA A 564 12.50 16.73 -18.91
C ALA A 564 12.86 17.48 -20.20
N LEU A 565 11.86 17.98 -20.93
CA LEU A 565 12.05 18.78 -22.15
C LEU A 565 12.83 20.07 -21.85
N GLU A 566 12.51 20.76 -20.75
CA GLU A 566 13.25 21.93 -20.26
C GLU A 566 14.74 21.64 -20.00
N GLU A 567 15.07 20.39 -19.67
CA GLU A 567 16.42 19.92 -19.37
C GLU A 567 17.08 19.18 -20.54
N GLY A 568 16.56 19.35 -21.76
CA GLY A 568 17.20 18.91 -22.99
C GLY A 568 16.88 17.48 -23.43
N TYR A 569 15.85 16.84 -22.85
CA TYR A 569 15.31 15.61 -23.40
C TYR A 569 14.59 15.90 -24.72
N VAL A 570 14.52 14.91 -25.61
CA VAL A 570 13.80 15.00 -26.88
C VAL A 570 12.80 13.86 -26.98
N VAL A 571 11.55 14.17 -27.32
CA VAL A 571 10.55 13.15 -27.71
C VAL A 571 10.57 13.02 -29.22
N THR A 572 10.76 11.78 -29.70
CA THR A 572 10.73 11.48 -31.14
C THR A 572 9.46 10.77 -31.59
N LYS A 573 8.66 10.26 -30.64
CA LYS A 573 7.39 9.58 -30.95
C LYS A 573 6.39 9.69 -29.81
N VAL A 574 5.13 9.91 -30.14
CA VAL A 574 4.00 9.94 -29.20
C VAL A 574 3.08 8.78 -29.53
N PHE A 575 2.90 7.87 -28.58
CA PHE A 575 2.08 6.68 -28.77
C PHE A 575 0.64 6.91 -28.34
N ARG A 576 0.45 7.30 -27.07
CA ARG A 576 -0.86 7.43 -26.42
C ARG A 576 -0.88 8.63 -25.49
N VAL A 577 -2.06 9.24 -25.35
CA VAL A 577 -2.29 10.32 -24.39
C VAL A 577 -3.62 10.09 -23.68
N LEU A 578 -3.61 10.22 -22.35
CA LEU A 578 -4.80 10.36 -21.53
C LEU A 578 -4.90 11.83 -21.13
N GLU A 579 -5.69 12.59 -21.88
CA GLU A 579 -5.89 14.04 -21.68
C GLU A 579 -7.07 14.29 -20.74
N TYR A 580 -6.90 15.16 -19.75
CA TYR A 580 -7.97 15.54 -18.83
C TYR A 580 -8.47 16.95 -19.16
N ASP A 581 -9.78 17.09 -19.32
CA ASP A 581 -10.42 18.37 -19.62
C ASP A 581 -10.50 19.31 -18.41
N SER A 582 -10.27 18.79 -17.20
CA SER A 582 -10.49 19.52 -15.95
C SER A 582 -9.49 19.16 -14.87
N SER A 583 -9.16 20.16 -14.05
CA SER A 583 -8.35 20.00 -12.85
C SER A 583 -9.01 20.68 -11.64
N ASP A 584 -8.66 20.24 -10.43
CA ASP A 584 -9.03 20.91 -9.17
C ASP A 584 -7.76 21.17 -8.35
N ASP A 585 -7.48 22.44 -8.04
CA ASP A 585 -6.37 22.89 -7.21
C ASP A 585 -6.76 23.06 -5.73
N GLN A 586 -8.03 22.84 -5.40
CA GLN A 586 -8.60 22.82 -4.06
C GLN A 586 -8.98 21.40 -3.60
N LEU A 587 -8.65 20.36 -4.38
CA LEU A 587 -9.06 18.98 -4.08
C LEU A 587 -8.68 18.55 -2.65
N PHE A 588 -7.43 18.79 -2.26
CA PHE A 588 -6.93 18.44 -0.93
C PHE A 588 -6.80 19.64 0.01
N ALA A 589 -6.89 20.88 -0.49
CA ALA A 589 -6.62 22.08 0.28
C ALA A 589 -7.46 22.17 1.58
N PRO A 590 -8.78 21.89 1.59
CA PRO A 590 -9.57 21.90 2.82
C PRO A 590 -9.12 20.83 3.84
N TYR A 591 -8.91 19.59 3.39
CA TYR A 591 -8.48 18.49 4.24
C TYR A 591 -7.11 18.75 4.85
N ILE A 592 -6.14 19.15 4.03
CA ILE A 592 -4.78 19.43 4.51
C ILE A 592 -4.78 20.66 5.43
N SER A 593 -5.54 21.71 5.12
CA SER A 593 -5.64 22.89 5.97
C SER A 593 -6.20 22.55 7.35
N GLU A 594 -7.22 21.69 7.43
CA GLU A 594 -7.82 21.23 8.68
C GLU A 594 -6.78 20.53 9.58
N PHE A 595 -6.07 19.54 9.05
CA PHE A 595 -5.09 18.79 9.84
C PHE A 595 -3.77 19.52 10.04
N MET A 596 -3.37 20.39 9.12
CA MET A 596 -2.20 21.24 9.32
C MET A 596 -2.47 22.28 10.41
N ALA A 597 -3.66 22.88 10.44
CA ALA A 597 -4.08 23.74 11.55
C ALA A 597 -4.06 22.97 12.87
N ALA A 598 -4.66 21.77 12.93
CA ALA A 598 -4.63 20.94 14.13
C ALA A 598 -3.20 20.60 14.59
N LYS A 599 -2.30 20.30 13.65
CA LYS A 599 -0.87 20.04 13.93
C LYS A 599 -0.15 21.28 14.45
N ILE A 600 -0.40 22.46 13.88
CA ILE A 600 0.19 23.74 14.31
C ILE A 600 -0.33 24.12 15.70
N HIS A 601 -1.65 24.09 15.92
CA HIS A 601 -2.29 24.33 17.23
C HIS A 601 -1.64 23.47 18.31
N SER A 602 -1.50 22.18 18.03
CA SER A 602 -0.94 21.19 18.96
C SER A 602 0.59 21.28 19.10
N SER A 603 1.28 22.02 18.24
CA SER A 603 2.71 22.30 18.41
C SER A 603 2.92 23.51 19.32
N GLY A 604 1.98 24.45 19.32
CA GLY A 604 2.12 25.74 19.98
C GLY A 604 3.09 26.67 19.22
N PHE A 605 3.30 27.87 19.77
CA PHE A 605 4.29 28.80 19.23
C PHE A 605 5.72 28.36 19.59
N ASP A 606 6.65 28.59 18.69
CA ASP A 606 8.07 28.41 18.95
C ASP A 606 8.56 29.32 20.08
N ASN A 607 9.57 28.84 20.82
CA ASN A 607 10.12 29.55 21.98
C ASN A 607 10.65 30.96 21.66
N CYS A 608 11.05 31.22 20.41
CA CYS A 608 11.55 32.53 19.97
C CYS A 608 10.44 33.56 19.67
N MET A 609 9.18 33.12 19.60
CA MET A 609 8.01 33.94 19.31
C MET A 609 7.01 33.94 20.46
N LYS A 610 6.94 32.85 21.23
CA LYS A 610 5.99 32.65 22.32
C LYS A 610 6.00 33.81 23.31
N GLY A 611 4.84 34.40 23.55
CA GLY A 611 4.62 35.54 24.45
C GLY A 611 4.85 36.91 23.79
N ASN A 612 5.27 36.97 22.52
CA ASN A 612 5.36 38.20 21.75
C ASN A 612 4.15 38.30 20.81
N PHE A 613 3.20 39.17 21.15
CA PHE A 613 1.94 39.31 20.41
C PHE A 613 2.15 39.63 18.92
N GLU A 614 3.08 40.52 18.59
CA GLU A 614 3.36 40.96 17.22
C GLU A 614 3.91 39.80 16.38
N LYS A 615 4.90 39.07 16.90
CA LYS A 615 5.47 37.90 16.20
C LYS A 615 4.47 36.78 16.03
N GLU A 616 3.65 36.52 17.06
CA GLU A 616 2.58 35.53 16.99
C GLU A 616 1.51 35.92 15.96
N GLU A 617 1.15 37.20 15.88
CA GLU A 617 0.18 37.71 14.90
C GLU A 617 0.74 37.66 13.48
N GLU A 618 2.02 38.02 13.30
CA GLU A 618 2.73 37.89 12.04
C GLU A 618 2.76 36.44 11.56
N PHE A 619 3.04 35.47 12.46
CA PHE A 619 3.00 34.04 12.13
C PHE A 619 1.60 33.56 11.72
N ILE A 620 0.55 33.96 12.46
CA ILE A 620 -0.84 33.61 12.12
C ILE A 620 -1.22 34.20 10.76
N LYS A 621 -0.87 35.46 10.53
CA LYS A 621 -1.10 36.15 9.26
C LYS A 621 -0.36 35.46 8.12
N GLU A 622 0.90 35.08 8.31
CA GLU A 622 1.69 34.35 7.32
C GLU A 622 1.07 32.99 6.98
N CYS A 623 0.61 32.23 7.99
CA CYS A 623 -0.10 30.97 7.77
C CYS A 623 -1.33 31.16 6.89
N LYS A 624 -2.07 32.25 7.10
CA LYS A 624 -3.26 32.57 6.31
C LYS A 624 -2.93 33.04 4.91
N GLU A 625 -1.99 33.96 4.77
CA GLU A 625 -1.64 34.60 3.49
C GLU A 625 -0.91 33.64 2.55
N LYS A 626 0.06 32.86 3.06
CA LYS A 626 0.86 31.95 2.24
C LYS A 626 0.19 30.61 1.99
N PHE A 627 -0.55 30.08 2.97
CA PHE A 627 -1.06 28.71 2.92
C PHE A 627 -2.58 28.60 3.02
N GLY A 628 -3.30 29.70 3.24
CA GLY A 628 -4.75 29.69 3.42
C GLY A 628 -5.22 29.11 4.75
N ILE A 629 -4.31 28.74 5.65
CA ILE A 629 -4.59 28.03 6.90
C ILE A 629 -5.05 29.02 7.96
N ASN A 630 -6.22 28.78 8.55
CA ASN A 630 -6.73 29.58 9.66
C ASN A 630 -6.17 29.04 10.98
N ILE A 631 -5.37 29.86 11.67
CA ILE A 631 -4.85 29.54 12.99
C ILE A 631 -5.65 30.29 14.06
N ASP A 632 -6.18 29.55 15.03
CA ASP A 632 -6.86 30.09 16.19
C ASP A 632 -5.88 30.17 17.36
N ARG A 633 -5.51 31.40 17.75
CA ARG A 633 -4.56 31.66 18.83
C ARG A 633 -4.99 30.98 20.14
N SER A 634 -6.29 30.88 20.41
CA SER A 634 -6.81 30.27 21.65
C SER A 634 -6.54 28.77 21.75
N LYS A 635 -6.29 28.11 20.61
CA LYS A 635 -5.99 26.67 20.51
C LYS A 635 -4.49 26.38 20.49
N MET A 636 -3.64 27.41 20.46
CA MET A 636 -2.18 27.25 20.40
C MET A 636 -1.65 26.77 21.75
N GLY A 637 -1.33 25.48 21.83
CA GLY A 637 -0.82 24.85 23.04
C GLY A 637 -0.16 23.51 22.73
N PRO A 638 1.03 23.23 23.28
CA PRO A 638 1.72 21.98 23.03
C PRO A 638 0.89 20.79 23.52
N ASN A 639 0.50 19.92 22.60
CA ASN A 639 -0.17 18.65 22.85
C ASN A 639 0.41 17.59 21.91
N LYS A 640 1.24 16.68 22.46
CA LYS A 640 1.96 15.68 21.66
C LYS A 640 1.01 14.70 20.94
N GLY A 641 -0.14 14.38 21.52
CA GLY A 641 -1.09 13.38 21.02
C GLY A 641 -1.84 13.88 19.83
N LYS A 642 -2.50 15.02 20.01
CA LYS A 642 -3.20 15.72 18.92
C LYS A 642 -2.25 16.05 17.77
N ARG A 643 -1.01 16.44 18.06
CA ARG A 643 0.02 16.65 17.03
C ARG A 643 0.33 15.37 16.26
N THR A 644 0.47 14.24 16.96
CA THR A 644 0.76 12.94 16.34
C THR A 644 -0.41 12.45 15.50
N GLN A 645 -1.64 12.57 16.01
CA GLN A 645 -2.86 12.23 15.27
C GLN A 645 -2.99 13.09 14.01
N ALA A 646 -2.85 14.41 14.12
CA ALA A 646 -2.91 15.31 12.97
C ALA A 646 -1.84 14.95 11.91
N LYS A 647 -0.61 14.60 12.34
CA LYS A 647 0.44 14.12 11.45
C LYS A 647 0.05 12.81 10.75
N LEU A 648 -0.57 11.87 11.47
CA LEU A 648 -1.08 10.63 10.87
C LEU A 648 -2.13 10.94 9.79
N MET A 649 -3.06 11.86 10.02
CA MET A 649 -4.09 12.23 9.04
C MET A 649 -3.50 12.88 7.78
N LEU A 650 -2.50 13.75 7.94
CA LEU A 650 -1.81 14.39 6.83
C LEU A 650 -1.09 13.38 5.91
N ASN A 651 -0.47 12.37 6.49
CA ASN A 651 0.43 11.47 5.75
C ASN A 651 -0.26 10.23 5.17
N ASN A 652 -1.44 9.83 5.67
CA ASN A 652 -2.07 8.55 5.31
C ASN A 652 -3.22 8.64 4.30
N LEU A 653 -3.58 9.84 3.84
CA LEU A 653 -4.67 10.01 2.87
C LEU A 653 -4.26 9.64 1.44
N TRP A 654 -3.30 10.38 0.86
CA TRP A 654 -3.05 10.35 -0.59
C TRP A 654 -2.58 8.97 -1.08
N GLY A 655 -1.82 8.24 -0.27
CA GLY A 655 -1.34 6.90 -0.61
C GLY A 655 -2.48 5.88 -0.74
N ARG A 656 -3.62 6.10 -0.06
CA ARG A 656 -4.78 5.21 -0.12
C ARG A 656 -5.44 5.18 -1.49
N PHE A 657 -5.30 6.22 -2.31
CA PHE A 657 -5.79 6.23 -3.69
C PHE A 657 -5.03 5.24 -4.60
N SER A 658 -3.80 4.88 -4.26
CA SER A 658 -3.00 3.88 -5.01
C SER A 658 -3.23 2.43 -4.58
N LEU A 659 -4.24 2.18 -3.71
CA LEU A 659 -4.55 0.85 -3.20
C LEU A 659 -4.58 -0.16 -4.36
N ARG A 660 -3.84 -1.25 -4.21
CA ARG A 660 -3.90 -2.35 -5.17
C ARG A 660 -5.22 -3.07 -4.97
N ASN A 661 -6.00 -3.19 -6.04
CA ASN A 661 -7.23 -3.97 -6.04
C ASN A 661 -6.96 -5.49 -6.05
N PHE A 662 -5.68 -5.88 -6.05
CA PHE A 662 -5.21 -7.25 -6.19
C PHE A 662 -4.10 -7.62 -5.21
N GLY A 663 -3.95 -8.92 -4.96
CA GLY A 663 -2.86 -9.48 -4.14
C GLY A 663 -3.09 -9.49 -2.63
N LEU A 664 -4.30 -9.15 -2.14
CA LEU A 664 -4.70 -9.45 -0.76
C LEU A 664 -5.08 -10.92 -0.65
N SER A 665 -4.42 -11.64 0.24
CA SER A 665 -4.67 -13.06 0.46
C SER A 665 -5.93 -13.25 1.28
N GLN A 666 -6.82 -14.08 0.76
CA GLN A 666 -7.99 -14.60 1.45
C GLN A 666 -7.71 -16.03 1.88
N CYS A 667 -8.52 -16.47 2.85
CA CYS A 667 -8.37 -17.80 3.45
C CYS A 667 -9.71 -18.51 3.44
N ALA A 668 -9.67 -19.80 3.15
CA ALA A 668 -10.78 -20.71 3.39
C ALA A 668 -10.27 -21.90 4.19
N ILE A 669 -11.09 -22.38 5.13
CA ILE A 669 -10.80 -23.59 5.91
C ILE A 669 -11.81 -24.64 5.48
N THR A 670 -11.35 -25.82 5.09
CA THR A 670 -12.22 -26.90 4.65
C THR A 670 -11.65 -28.26 5.01
N ASP A 671 -12.54 -29.17 5.40
CA ASP A 671 -12.31 -30.60 5.56
C ASP A 671 -12.89 -31.41 4.38
N ASN A 672 -13.52 -30.71 3.43
CA ASN A 672 -14.29 -31.32 2.36
C ASN A 672 -13.47 -31.37 1.06
N PRO A 673 -13.09 -32.57 0.58
CA PRO A 673 -12.36 -32.71 -0.68
C PRO A 673 -13.08 -32.09 -1.88
N ALA A 674 -14.43 -32.09 -1.87
CA ALA A 674 -15.21 -31.46 -2.94
C ALA A 674 -15.11 -29.93 -2.91
N GLU A 675 -14.98 -29.31 -1.73
CA GLU A 675 -14.72 -27.87 -1.64
C GLU A 675 -13.31 -27.52 -2.06
N LEU A 676 -12.31 -28.28 -1.61
CA LEU A 676 -10.92 -28.12 -2.08
C LEU A 676 -10.86 -28.20 -3.62
N HIS A 677 -11.55 -29.17 -4.22
CA HIS A 677 -11.64 -29.32 -5.66
C HIS A 677 -12.32 -28.11 -6.33
N LYS A 678 -13.32 -27.48 -5.70
CA LYS A 678 -13.89 -26.21 -6.19
C LYS A 678 -12.84 -25.11 -6.23
N PHE A 679 -11.99 -24.97 -5.20
CA PHE A 679 -10.91 -23.97 -5.19
C PHE A 679 -9.86 -24.23 -6.28
N TYR A 680 -9.46 -25.50 -6.48
CA TYR A 680 -8.53 -25.87 -7.57
C TYR A 680 -9.10 -25.61 -8.97
N ASN A 681 -10.41 -25.82 -9.13
CA ASN A 681 -11.09 -25.62 -10.41
C ASN A 681 -11.55 -24.19 -10.64
N ASP A 682 -11.61 -23.35 -9.60
CA ASP A 682 -11.94 -21.95 -9.72
C ASP A 682 -10.81 -21.20 -10.44
N LYS A 683 -11.06 -20.90 -11.72
CA LYS A 683 -10.09 -20.22 -12.58
C LYS A 683 -9.94 -18.75 -12.23
N SER A 684 -10.85 -18.15 -11.45
CA SER A 684 -10.81 -16.74 -11.04
C SER A 684 -9.82 -16.45 -9.91
N ILE A 685 -9.33 -17.50 -9.25
CA ILE A 685 -8.39 -17.41 -8.14
C ILE A 685 -7.09 -18.14 -8.45
N GLU A 686 -6.08 -17.81 -7.66
CA GLU A 686 -4.79 -18.49 -7.61
C GLU A 686 -4.56 -18.93 -6.16
N ILE A 687 -4.45 -20.23 -5.94
CA ILE A 687 -4.06 -20.80 -4.64
C ILE A 687 -2.58 -20.50 -4.44
N THR A 688 -2.25 -19.73 -3.41
CA THR A 688 -0.88 -19.35 -3.06
C THR A 688 -0.30 -20.17 -1.92
N GLY A 689 -1.14 -20.92 -1.20
CA GLY A 689 -0.71 -21.80 -0.13
C GLY A 689 -1.78 -22.79 0.30
N LEU A 690 -1.33 -23.97 0.74
CA LEU A 690 -2.14 -25.00 1.36
C LEU A 690 -1.40 -25.46 2.61
N ASP A 691 -2.00 -25.20 3.76
CA ASP A 691 -1.46 -25.59 5.06
C ASP A 691 -2.39 -26.64 5.69
N GLU A 692 -1.84 -27.79 6.08
CA GLU A 692 -2.56 -28.78 6.88
C GLU A 692 -2.68 -28.27 8.31
N LEU A 693 -3.92 -27.99 8.76
CA LEU A 693 -4.20 -27.62 10.14
C LEU A 693 -4.32 -28.86 11.02
N THR A 694 -4.91 -29.93 10.47
CA THR A 694 -4.96 -31.28 11.02
C THR A 694 -4.84 -32.29 9.86
N ASP A 695 -4.81 -33.59 10.16
CA ASP A 695 -4.79 -34.65 9.14
C ASP A 695 -5.99 -34.61 8.17
N GLU A 696 -7.09 -33.95 8.56
CA GLU A 696 -8.35 -33.89 7.79
C GLU A 696 -8.72 -32.48 7.34
N ILE A 697 -8.11 -31.42 7.90
CA ILE A 697 -8.52 -30.04 7.69
C ILE A 697 -7.42 -29.21 7.06
N LEU A 698 -7.76 -28.53 5.97
CA LEU A 698 -6.85 -27.69 5.18
C LEU A 698 -7.20 -26.21 5.32
N LEU A 699 -6.17 -25.38 5.44
CA LEU A 699 -6.21 -23.94 5.23
C LEU A 699 -5.75 -23.62 3.81
N ILE A 700 -6.69 -23.17 2.99
CA ILE A 700 -6.44 -22.72 1.62
C ILE A 700 -6.17 -21.21 1.67
N THR A 701 -4.99 -20.79 1.27
CA THR A 701 -4.67 -19.37 1.04
C THR A 701 -4.72 -19.10 -0.47
N TYR A 702 -5.50 -18.10 -0.88
CA TYR A 702 -5.68 -17.76 -2.29
C TYR A 702 -5.75 -16.24 -2.53
N ILE A 703 -5.51 -15.83 -3.77
CA ILE A 703 -5.71 -14.46 -4.26
C ILE A 703 -6.62 -14.48 -5.48
N LYS A 704 -7.43 -13.43 -5.67
CA LYS A 704 -8.19 -13.25 -6.92
C LYS A 704 -7.20 -12.86 -8.04
N LYS A 705 -7.29 -13.50 -9.20
CA LYS A 705 -6.44 -13.19 -10.36
C LYS A 705 -6.83 -11.84 -10.97
N LYS A 706 -5.85 -11.13 -11.51
CA LYS A 706 -6.00 -9.75 -12.03
C LYS A 706 -7.18 -9.58 -13.00
N ASP A 707 -7.44 -10.55 -13.88
CA ASP A 707 -8.48 -10.43 -14.90
C ASP A 707 -9.92 -10.43 -14.35
N TRP A 708 -10.11 -10.93 -13.12
CA TRP A 708 -11.40 -11.08 -12.43
C TRP A 708 -11.62 -10.05 -11.32
N ILE A 709 -10.75 -9.06 -11.20
CA ILE A 709 -10.80 -8.10 -10.08
C ILE A 709 -11.75 -6.96 -10.38
N GLU A 710 -12.53 -6.61 -9.36
CA GLU A 710 -13.41 -5.45 -9.35
C GLU A 710 -12.66 -4.26 -8.75
N GLU A 711 -12.83 -3.08 -9.34
CA GLU A 711 -12.23 -1.85 -8.85
C GLU A 711 -12.75 -1.51 -7.45
N HIS A 712 -11.85 -1.25 -6.50
CA HIS A 712 -12.25 -0.74 -5.20
C HIS A 712 -12.80 0.69 -5.37
N ASN A 713 -13.88 1.00 -4.66
CA ASN A 713 -14.60 2.28 -4.69
C ASN A 713 -13.80 3.54 -4.24
N CYS A 714 -12.51 3.41 -3.96
CA CYS A 714 -11.62 4.52 -3.64
C CYS A 714 -10.28 4.45 -4.37
N SER A 715 -10.13 3.51 -5.32
CA SER A 715 -8.92 3.36 -6.12
C SER A 715 -8.90 4.41 -7.23
N ASN A 716 -7.89 5.27 -7.19
CA ASN A 716 -7.58 6.22 -8.24
C ASN A 716 -6.06 6.47 -8.25
N VAL A 717 -5.32 5.58 -8.91
CA VAL A 717 -3.85 5.67 -8.97
C VAL A 717 -3.36 6.98 -9.60
N VAL A 718 -4.17 7.63 -10.44
CA VAL A 718 -3.84 8.91 -11.08
C VAL A 718 -3.56 9.99 -10.04
N ILE A 719 -4.35 10.05 -8.96
CA ILE A 719 -4.13 11.00 -7.88
C ILE A 719 -2.76 10.77 -7.21
N SER A 720 -2.45 9.53 -6.84
CA SER A 720 -1.17 9.21 -6.17
C SER A 720 0.05 9.40 -7.08
N LEU A 721 -0.06 9.05 -8.37
CA LEU A 721 1.04 9.29 -9.32
C LEU A 721 1.24 10.78 -9.58
N TRP A 722 0.18 11.59 -9.57
CA TRP A 722 0.29 13.05 -9.72
C TRP A 722 0.98 13.68 -8.51
N THR A 723 0.56 13.28 -7.29
CA THR A 723 1.21 13.70 -6.03
C THR A 723 2.71 13.38 -6.04
N THR A 724 3.08 12.15 -6.40
CA THR A 724 4.49 11.72 -6.38
C THR A 724 5.31 12.34 -7.51
N SER A 725 4.74 12.53 -8.70
CA SER A 725 5.36 13.26 -9.81
C SER A 725 5.69 14.70 -9.40
N ALA A 726 4.71 15.44 -8.89
CA ALA A 726 4.92 16.82 -8.43
C ALA A 726 5.95 16.90 -7.28
N ALA A 727 5.94 15.94 -6.36
CA ALA A 727 6.94 15.83 -5.29
C ALA A 727 8.36 15.60 -5.82
N ARG A 728 8.54 14.70 -6.80
CA ARG A 728 9.83 14.46 -7.45
C ARG A 728 10.34 15.70 -8.19
N ILE A 729 9.46 16.43 -8.88
CA ILE A 729 9.83 17.68 -9.55
C ILE A 729 10.22 18.77 -8.54
N HIS A 730 9.56 18.83 -7.39
CA HIS A 730 9.95 19.75 -6.32
C HIS A 730 11.36 19.43 -5.81
N LEU A 731 11.66 18.17 -5.51
CA LEU A 731 13.00 17.74 -5.09
C LEU A 731 14.03 17.96 -6.20
N LEU A 732 13.73 17.63 -7.46
CA LEU A 732 14.60 17.85 -8.61
C LEU A 732 15.05 19.30 -8.70
N ARG A 733 14.11 20.26 -8.58
CA ARG A 733 14.44 21.69 -8.61
C ARG A 733 15.35 22.10 -7.47
N ALA A 734 15.18 21.51 -6.29
CA ALA A 734 16.06 21.77 -5.15
C ALA A 734 17.47 21.18 -5.37
N MET A 735 17.55 19.95 -5.91
CA MET A 735 18.83 19.32 -6.31
C MET A 735 19.56 20.16 -7.35
N GLN A 736 18.86 20.59 -8.40
CA GLN A 736 19.40 21.43 -9.47
C GLN A 736 19.96 22.75 -8.92
N LYS A 737 19.25 23.39 -7.98
CA LYS A 737 19.77 24.59 -7.29
C LYS A 737 21.10 24.32 -6.59
N VAL A 738 21.23 23.18 -5.91
CA VAL A 738 22.48 22.82 -5.22
C VAL A 738 23.62 22.60 -6.22
N VAL A 739 23.42 21.77 -7.24
CA VAL A 739 24.51 21.43 -8.18
C VAL A 739 24.87 22.57 -9.13
N ARG A 740 23.96 23.53 -9.35
CA ARG A 740 24.21 24.75 -10.15
C ARG A 740 24.76 25.91 -9.32
N SER A 741 24.89 25.75 -8.00
CA SER A 741 25.48 26.77 -7.13
C SER A 741 26.99 26.56 -6.99
N ASP A 742 27.77 27.62 -7.18
CA ASP A 742 29.23 27.55 -7.06
C ASP A 742 29.66 27.08 -5.66
N GLY A 743 30.55 26.09 -5.63
CA GLY A 743 31.10 25.53 -4.38
C GLY A 743 30.16 24.57 -3.64
N CYS A 744 28.98 24.26 -4.20
CA CYS A 744 28.05 23.30 -3.62
C CYS A 744 28.18 21.92 -4.27
N LYS A 745 28.03 20.86 -3.48
CA LYS A 745 28.00 19.48 -3.94
C LYS A 745 26.84 18.74 -3.30
N LEU A 746 26.05 18.06 -4.12
CA LEU A 746 24.98 17.18 -3.65
C LEU A 746 25.57 15.83 -3.22
N LEU A 747 25.29 15.41 -1.98
CA LEU A 747 25.88 14.20 -1.40
C LEU A 747 24.88 13.04 -1.33
N TYR A 748 23.63 13.33 -1.00
CA TYR A 748 22.58 12.33 -0.81
C TYR A 748 21.23 12.98 -1.08
N THR A 749 20.25 12.19 -1.49
CA THR A 749 18.84 12.61 -1.54
C THR A 749 17.96 11.47 -1.11
N ASP A 750 16.90 11.77 -0.36
CA ASP A 750 15.87 10.81 -0.03
C ASP A 750 14.51 11.50 0.10
N THR A 751 13.70 11.36 -0.95
CA THR A 751 12.29 11.75 -1.05
C THR A 751 12.00 13.23 -0.81
N ASP A 752 12.17 13.71 0.41
CA ASP A 752 11.95 15.07 0.90
C ASP A 752 13.20 15.74 1.45
N SER A 753 14.34 15.06 1.42
CA SER A 753 15.62 15.56 1.93
C SER A 753 16.76 15.54 0.91
N LEU A 754 17.72 16.45 1.09
CA LEU A 754 18.96 16.56 0.29
C LEU A 754 20.14 17.16 1.07
#